data_AF-A0A661Q035-F1
#
_entry.id   AF-A0A661Q035-F1
#
_cell.length_a   1.000
_cell.length_b   1.000
_cell.length_c   1.000
_cell.angle_alpha   90.00
_cell.angle_beta   90.00
_cell.angle_gamma   90.00
#
_symmetry.space_group_name_H-M   'P 1'
#
loop_
_entity.id
_entity.type
_entity.pdbx_description
1 polymer ?
#
loop_
_entity_poly.entity_id
_entity_poly.type
_entity_poly.pdbx_seq_one_letter_code
_entity_poly.pdbx_strand_id
1 'polypeptide(L)'
;MPLAGKSLELREKYRGLIGVRSKVPIKDNSVLSLVYTPGVGACCRAIADNSTDSFRYTMRANTVGLFSNGTAVFGMGNVGAGASIPMLEGVSAFFKTFAGIDAIPLAVDADDPDKFVEIVRVMAPTMGGICLEDIASPDCFAVVERLQRAVRLPVFHNDQHGAAIVILAALGNSLKLAGKKLEECKIVINGAGAAGVALARRLVKLGVGELIVCDRAGAIYRHRTANMNWVKSELSFVTNESHVKGSLEEVLPGADIFIGLSAGAVFSPQWIAKMAAKPIIFALALPEPEIDYLTARKAGAFIAATGNVNHPNYLTSSLVFPGFFRGALDAAAWRITGSMEMAAVKAIQEHVPDNLLSEVNIIPRLIDFSLAPEIARQVAMAAVDEKVNRKKVDPDKVEDKLLRYVYEGELSILPARNKREKRLDLQSPLDKQSLELHKRYLGVVGIEGKIPVKDIHLASVLYSAAGVSDCCKLIMENPDRLYDLTVKSNLVAVVSDGSAVLGLGNIGPRAALPVMEGKSILFKTFGGVEALPICLDTQDVNEIVRVVEAISPVFGGINLEDISAPRCFEIENILRQKLDIPVFHDDQHGTAVIALAGMINALKIVGKHFENIKVVVNGAGAGATAVTKLLLSAGITNIIMCDTAGAIYEGRRKRMNPYKQEMARLTNPDRLQGQLAEVIAGADAFVGLSKPETLTTAMIKTMAADPIVFALANPVPEIMPDEALAAGAKVVATGRSDFPNQVNNSLAFPGIFRGALDVRARQIDDRMKIAAAHAIASMVTDEDLAKGTIIPSAMDLAVPPQVAAAVAEAAMKGNMARRQLDPDDIRNNTRDYLYEGILRIL
;
A
#
# COMPACT_ATOMS: atom_id res chain seq x y z
N MET A 1 -13.28 -16.95 -25.86
CA MET A 1 -13.86 -16.52 -24.58
C MET A 1 -14.06 -15.01 -24.63
N PRO A 2 -15.17 -14.44 -24.15
CA PRO A 2 -15.32 -12.98 -24.00
C PRO A 2 -14.21 -12.38 -23.13
N LEU A 3 -13.89 -11.09 -23.30
CA LEU A 3 -12.82 -10.39 -22.54
C LEU A 3 -12.99 -10.55 -21.03
N ALA A 4 -14.20 -10.35 -20.52
CA ALA A 4 -14.53 -10.52 -19.11
C ALA A 4 -14.22 -11.95 -18.59
N GLY A 5 -14.59 -12.98 -19.35
CA GLY A 5 -14.27 -14.37 -18.99
C GLY A 5 -12.76 -14.63 -18.90
N LYS A 6 -11.98 -14.03 -19.80
CA LYS A 6 -10.51 -14.14 -19.75
C LYS A 6 -9.91 -13.39 -18.57
N SER A 7 -10.47 -12.21 -18.23
CA SER A 7 -10.05 -11.42 -17.08
C SER A 7 -10.26 -12.19 -15.77
N LEU A 8 -11.42 -12.83 -15.62
CA LEU A 8 -11.74 -13.67 -14.47
C LEU A 8 -10.74 -14.83 -14.33
N GLU A 9 -10.51 -15.60 -15.40
CA GLU A 9 -9.56 -16.73 -15.40
C GLU A 9 -8.16 -16.29 -14.96
N LEU A 10 -7.68 -15.16 -15.47
CA LEU A 10 -6.37 -14.63 -15.11
C LEU A 10 -6.32 -14.18 -13.64
N ARG A 11 -7.35 -13.48 -13.16
CA ARG A 11 -7.41 -13.00 -11.78
C ARG A 11 -7.50 -14.14 -10.78
N GLU A 12 -8.28 -15.17 -11.07
CA GLU A 12 -8.36 -16.39 -10.25
C GLU A 12 -7.02 -17.12 -10.22
N LYS A 13 -6.36 -17.26 -11.38
CA LYS A 13 -5.06 -17.93 -11.50
C LYS A 13 -3.95 -17.23 -10.74
N TYR A 14 -3.92 -15.90 -10.76
CA TYR A 14 -2.82 -15.10 -10.18
C TYR A 14 -3.18 -14.42 -8.85
N ARG A 15 -4.42 -14.60 -8.37
CA ARG A 15 -5.00 -13.91 -7.19
C ARG A 15 -4.76 -12.40 -7.28
N GLY A 16 -5.41 -11.79 -8.29
CA GLY A 16 -5.22 -10.38 -8.67
C GLY A 16 -4.11 -10.15 -9.70
N LEU A 17 -3.80 -8.87 -9.99
CA LEU A 17 -2.89 -8.49 -11.09
C LEU A 17 -1.51 -7.98 -10.65
N ILE A 18 -1.35 -7.62 -9.37
CA ILE A 18 -0.12 -7.05 -8.86
C ILE A 18 0.46 -7.91 -7.75
N GLY A 19 1.76 -7.75 -7.50
CA GLY A 19 2.46 -8.35 -6.37
C GLY A 19 3.47 -7.39 -5.77
N VAL A 20 3.99 -7.78 -4.60
CA VAL A 20 5.09 -7.07 -3.93
C VAL A 20 6.38 -7.86 -4.13
N ARG A 21 7.46 -7.16 -4.48
CA ARG A 21 8.80 -7.72 -4.65
C ARG A 21 9.85 -6.97 -3.83
N SER A 22 10.93 -7.68 -3.51
CA SER A 22 12.15 -7.05 -3.02
C SER A 22 12.96 -6.45 -4.16
N LYS A 23 13.42 -5.21 -3.98
CA LYS A 23 14.44 -4.58 -4.84
C LYS A 23 15.85 -5.08 -4.51
N VAL A 24 16.05 -5.65 -3.32
CA VAL A 24 17.34 -6.16 -2.84
C VAL A 24 17.20 -7.63 -2.41
N PRO A 25 17.84 -8.59 -3.10
CA PRO A 25 17.72 -10.01 -2.76
C PRO A 25 18.42 -10.29 -1.42
N ILE A 26 17.67 -10.74 -0.41
CA ILE A 26 18.20 -11.14 0.90
C ILE A 26 18.75 -12.56 0.78
N LYS A 27 20.08 -12.68 0.71
CA LYS A 27 20.77 -13.97 0.52
C LYS A 27 21.43 -14.50 1.79
N ASP A 28 21.74 -13.61 2.72
CA ASP A 28 22.46 -13.92 3.95
C ASP A 28 22.19 -12.86 5.03
N ASN A 29 22.74 -13.10 6.22
CA ASN A 29 22.65 -12.19 7.36
C ASN A 29 23.28 -10.81 7.10
N SER A 30 24.26 -10.72 6.21
CA SER A 30 24.94 -9.45 5.90
C SER A 30 23.99 -8.52 5.15
N VAL A 31 23.32 -9.03 4.10
CA VAL A 31 22.31 -8.26 3.38
C VAL A 31 21.10 -7.97 4.25
N LEU A 32 20.65 -8.95 5.06
CA LEU A 32 19.56 -8.75 6.01
C LEU A 32 19.83 -7.56 6.96
N SER A 33 21.07 -7.46 7.46
CA SER A 33 21.49 -6.37 8.35
C SER A 33 21.55 -4.98 7.68
N LEU A 34 21.54 -4.92 6.34
CA LEU A 34 21.50 -3.67 5.57
C LEU A 34 20.07 -3.22 5.25
N VAL A 35 19.19 -4.16 4.92
CA VAL A 35 17.78 -3.89 4.57
C VAL A 35 16.88 -3.77 5.80
N TYR A 36 17.33 -4.32 6.92
CA TYR A 36 16.62 -4.35 8.19
C TYR A 36 17.58 -4.00 9.35
N THR A 37 17.29 -4.46 10.56
CA THR A 37 18.08 -4.14 11.74
C THR A 37 19.44 -4.84 11.73
N PRO A 38 20.52 -4.17 12.20
CA PRO A 38 20.51 -2.83 12.79
C PRO A 38 20.71 -1.68 11.77
N GLY A 39 21.14 -1.95 10.53
CA GLY A 39 21.57 -0.92 9.57
C GLY A 39 20.48 0.09 9.20
N VAL A 40 19.22 -0.36 9.07
CA VAL A 40 18.07 0.48 8.72
C VAL A 40 17.84 1.65 9.68
N GLY A 41 18.33 1.54 10.93
CA GLY A 41 18.25 2.62 11.92
C GLY A 41 18.96 3.90 11.46
N ALA A 42 19.99 3.80 10.62
CA ALA A 42 20.67 4.96 10.04
C ALA A 42 19.77 5.72 9.05
N CYS A 43 19.00 5.01 8.23
CA CYS A 43 18.00 5.61 7.35
C CYS A 43 16.91 6.31 8.15
N CYS A 44 16.41 5.67 9.22
CA CYS A 44 15.42 6.27 10.12
C CYS A 44 15.92 7.58 10.74
N ARG A 45 17.14 7.58 11.31
CA ARG A 45 17.75 8.79 11.89
C ARG A 45 17.90 9.91 10.86
N ALA A 46 18.40 9.61 9.66
CA ALA A 46 18.55 10.60 8.59
C ALA A 46 17.20 11.25 8.20
N ILE A 47 16.11 10.48 8.17
CA ILE A 47 14.77 10.99 7.86
C ILE A 47 14.17 11.76 9.05
N ALA A 48 14.44 11.32 10.28
CA ALA A 48 14.02 12.04 11.48
C ALA A 48 14.69 13.43 11.54
N ASP A 49 15.97 13.51 11.20
CA ASP A 49 16.72 14.77 11.11
C ASP A 49 16.23 15.64 9.94
N ASN A 50 15.91 15.02 8.79
CA ASN A 50 15.37 15.71 7.63
C ASN A 50 14.27 14.89 6.94
N SER A 51 13.00 15.25 7.19
CA SER A 51 11.86 14.49 6.67
C SER A 51 11.79 14.38 5.14
N THR A 52 12.48 15.26 4.40
CA THR A 52 12.54 15.20 2.92
C THR A 52 13.42 14.06 2.42
N ASP A 53 14.35 13.57 3.23
CA ASP A 53 15.18 12.40 2.90
C ASP A 53 14.36 11.10 2.84
N SER A 54 13.09 11.10 3.25
CA SER A 54 12.17 9.98 2.96
C SER A 54 12.03 9.74 1.46
N PHE A 55 12.10 10.78 0.61
CA PHE A 55 12.13 10.61 -0.86
C PHE A 55 13.45 10.02 -1.37
N ARG A 56 14.47 9.92 -0.54
CA ARG A 56 15.81 9.45 -0.93
C ARG A 56 16.07 8.02 -0.47
N TYR A 57 15.65 7.67 0.74
CA TYR A 57 15.99 6.39 1.37
C TYR A 57 14.83 5.38 1.39
N THR A 58 13.67 5.73 0.83
CA THR A 58 12.48 4.87 0.85
C THR A 58 11.80 4.84 -0.53
N MET A 59 10.87 3.92 -0.71
CA MET A 59 10.04 3.74 -1.90
C MET A 59 9.19 4.97 -2.23
N ARG A 60 9.00 5.86 -1.26
CA ARG A 60 8.12 7.04 -1.34
C ARG A 60 8.31 7.85 -2.63
N ALA A 61 9.55 8.03 -3.10
CA ALA A 61 9.79 8.80 -4.33
C ALA A 61 9.28 8.18 -5.63
N ASN A 62 8.94 6.89 -5.60
CA ASN A 62 8.39 6.17 -6.75
C ASN A 62 6.98 5.64 -6.52
N THR A 63 6.35 5.98 -5.38
CA THR A 63 5.07 5.42 -4.96
C THR A 63 3.92 6.39 -5.19
N VAL A 64 2.85 5.88 -5.79
CA VAL A 64 1.57 6.59 -5.94
C VAL A 64 0.50 5.81 -5.19
N GLY A 65 -0.22 6.47 -4.28
CA GLY A 65 -1.45 5.89 -3.70
C GLY A 65 -2.61 6.04 -4.69
N LEU A 66 -3.24 4.93 -5.08
CA LEU A 66 -4.42 4.90 -5.94
C LEU A 66 -5.67 4.77 -5.07
N PHE A 67 -6.41 5.85 -4.90
CA PHE A 67 -7.53 5.90 -3.98
C PHE A 67 -8.88 5.94 -4.69
N SER A 68 -9.81 5.10 -4.22
CA SER A 68 -11.21 5.14 -4.64
C SER A 68 -12.10 4.73 -3.47
N ASN A 69 -13.30 5.28 -3.39
CA ASN A 69 -14.38 4.73 -2.55
C ASN A 69 -15.39 3.90 -3.37
N GLY A 70 -15.15 3.71 -4.66
CA GLY A 70 -15.99 2.89 -5.54
C GLY A 70 -17.35 3.50 -5.87
N THR A 71 -17.53 4.82 -5.68
CA THR A 71 -18.83 5.47 -5.86
C THR A 71 -19.20 5.74 -7.33
N ALA A 72 -18.27 5.60 -8.27
CA ALA A 72 -18.51 5.90 -9.70
C ALA A 72 -17.86 4.94 -10.73
N VAL A 73 -17.56 3.68 -10.35
CA VAL A 73 -16.78 2.74 -11.18
C VAL A 73 -17.44 2.43 -12.52
N PHE A 74 -16.75 2.72 -13.64
CA PHE A 74 -17.16 2.43 -15.04
C PHE A 74 -18.62 2.78 -15.41
N GLY A 75 -19.23 3.77 -14.75
CA GLY A 75 -20.65 4.10 -14.96
C GLY A 75 -21.66 3.14 -14.33
N MET A 76 -21.20 2.14 -13.55
CA MET A 76 -22.07 1.23 -12.76
C MET A 76 -22.65 1.91 -11.51
N GLY A 77 -22.20 3.12 -11.18
CA GLY A 77 -22.60 3.85 -9.99
C GLY A 77 -21.79 3.43 -8.78
N ASN A 78 -22.41 3.46 -7.59
CA ASN A 78 -21.76 3.07 -6.35
C ASN A 78 -21.70 1.53 -6.25
N VAL A 79 -20.51 0.99 -6.44
CA VAL A 79 -20.22 -0.45 -6.28
C VAL A 79 -19.59 -0.78 -4.92
N GLY A 80 -19.27 0.25 -4.12
CA GLY A 80 -18.54 0.15 -2.87
C GLY A 80 -17.03 -0.02 -3.06
N ALA A 81 -16.28 0.27 -2.00
CA ALA A 81 -14.82 0.24 -2.01
C ALA A 81 -14.25 -1.11 -2.48
N GLY A 82 -14.73 -2.23 -1.94
CA GLY A 82 -14.22 -3.56 -2.29
C GLY A 82 -14.31 -3.88 -3.78
N ALA A 83 -15.47 -3.61 -4.40
CA ALA A 83 -15.68 -3.92 -5.82
C ALA A 83 -14.87 -3.02 -6.77
N SER A 84 -14.27 -1.93 -6.29
CA SER A 84 -13.37 -1.08 -7.08
C SER A 84 -11.95 -1.66 -7.23
N ILE A 85 -11.54 -2.59 -6.35
CA ILE A 85 -10.16 -3.10 -6.29
C ILE A 85 -9.67 -3.70 -7.63
N PRO A 86 -10.45 -4.50 -8.38
CA PRO A 86 -10.02 -4.99 -9.68
C PRO A 86 -9.58 -3.88 -10.64
N MET A 87 -10.31 -2.78 -10.69
CA MET A 87 -9.98 -1.62 -11.52
C MET A 87 -8.69 -0.94 -11.03
N LEU A 88 -8.54 -0.74 -9.72
CA LEU A 88 -7.32 -0.16 -9.13
C LEU A 88 -6.07 -1.01 -9.41
N GLU A 89 -6.17 -2.33 -9.38
CA GLU A 89 -5.07 -3.23 -9.76
C GLU A 89 -4.69 -3.08 -11.24
N GLY A 90 -5.68 -2.89 -12.13
CA GLY A 90 -5.45 -2.60 -13.54
C GLY A 90 -4.70 -1.29 -13.72
N VAL A 91 -5.12 -0.22 -13.04
CA VAL A 91 -4.42 1.07 -13.03
C VAL A 91 -2.97 0.91 -12.53
N SER A 92 -2.76 0.11 -11.47
CA SER A 92 -1.43 -0.17 -10.93
C SER A 92 -0.55 -0.93 -11.93
N ALA A 93 -1.08 -1.92 -12.64
CA ALA A 93 -0.37 -2.63 -13.70
C ALA A 93 0.05 -1.69 -14.84
N PHE A 94 -0.76 -0.69 -15.19
CA PHE A 94 -0.43 0.33 -16.20
C PHE A 94 0.66 1.28 -15.72
N PHE A 95 0.56 1.80 -14.49
CA PHE A 95 1.64 2.60 -13.88
C PHE A 95 2.96 1.85 -13.91
N LYS A 96 2.94 0.57 -13.58
CA LYS A 96 4.15 -0.23 -13.61
C LYS A 96 4.66 -0.42 -15.03
N THR A 97 3.80 -0.83 -15.96
CA THR A 97 4.20 -1.16 -17.33
C THR A 97 4.78 0.06 -18.08
N PHE A 98 4.10 1.21 -18.03
CA PHE A 98 4.43 2.35 -18.87
C PHE A 98 5.31 3.40 -18.19
N ALA A 99 5.44 3.37 -16.85
CA ALA A 99 6.16 4.40 -16.10
C ALA A 99 7.09 3.88 -14.99
N GLY A 100 7.08 2.57 -14.73
CA GLY A 100 7.86 1.95 -13.67
C GLY A 100 7.51 2.44 -12.26
N ILE A 101 6.31 2.99 -12.11
CA ILE A 101 5.79 3.54 -10.85
C ILE A 101 5.23 2.41 -9.98
N ASP A 102 5.53 2.47 -8.69
CA ASP A 102 5.05 1.53 -7.68
C ASP A 102 3.69 2.02 -7.14
N ALA A 103 2.61 1.76 -7.87
CA ALA A 103 1.28 2.25 -7.53
C ALA A 103 0.53 1.29 -6.60
N ILE A 104 0.04 1.78 -5.47
CA ILE A 104 -0.60 0.98 -4.42
C ILE A 104 -2.13 1.16 -4.50
N PRO A 105 -2.92 0.10 -4.77
CA PRO A 105 -4.38 0.18 -4.77
C PRO A 105 -4.91 0.31 -3.33
N LEU A 106 -5.66 1.37 -3.06
CA LEU A 106 -6.24 1.70 -1.76
C LEU A 106 -7.73 2.02 -1.93
N ALA A 107 -8.54 0.96 -1.93
CA ALA A 107 -9.98 1.10 -1.81
C ALA A 107 -10.33 1.52 -0.37
N VAL A 108 -10.93 2.70 -0.22
CA VAL A 108 -11.26 3.32 1.07
C VAL A 108 -12.77 3.28 1.29
N ASP A 109 -13.20 2.55 2.30
CA ASP A 109 -14.60 2.45 2.71
C ASP A 109 -15.05 3.71 3.47
N ALA A 110 -15.19 4.81 2.74
CA ALA A 110 -15.65 6.10 3.25
C ALA A 110 -16.39 6.89 2.15
N ASP A 111 -17.72 6.94 2.26
CA ASP A 111 -18.55 7.73 1.34
C ASP A 111 -18.54 9.23 1.66
N ASP A 112 -18.33 9.60 2.93
CA ASP A 112 -18.25 10.99 3.33
C ASP A 112 -16.94 11.63 2.82
N PRO A 113 -17.00 12.72 2.04
CA PRO A 113 -15.82 13.30 1.41
C PRO A 113 -14.80 13.85 2.42
N ASP A 114 -15.24 14.35 3.58
CA ASP A 114 -14.31 14.86 4.60
C ASP A 114 -13.56 13.73 5.29
N LYS A 115 -14.26 12.65 5.66
CA LYS A 115 -13.60 11.44 6.19
C LYS A 115 -12.64 10.83 5.17
N PHE A 116 -13.04 10.76 3.90
CA PHE A 116 -12.16 10.26 2.84
C PHE A 116 -10.88 11.11 2.73
N VAL A 117 -11.01 12.44 2.71
CA VAL A 117 -9.86 13.37 2.67
C VAL A 117 -8.96 13.17 3.88
N GLU A 118 -9.50 13.06 5.09
CA GLU A 118 -8.72 12.86 6.31
C GLU A 118 -7.95 11.53 6.27
N ILE A 119 -8.61 10.44 5.86
CA ILE A 119 -7.96 9.12 5.73
C ILE A 119 -6.78 9.20 4.75
N VAL A 120 -7.00 9.76 3.56
CA VAL A 120 -5.95 9.90 2.54
C VAL A 120 -4.82 10.81 3.02
N ARG A 121 -5.14 11.92 3.71
CA ARG A 121 -4.15 12.85 4.28
C ARG A 121 -3.24 12.12 5.28
N VAL A 122 -3.83 11.34 6.19
CA VAL A 122 -3.08 10.60 7.21
C VAL A 122 -2.14 9.56 6.59
N MET A 123 -2.49 8.96 5.45
CA MET A 123 -1.66 7.98 4.76
C MET A 123 -0.54 8.59 3.88
N ALA A 124 -0.52 9.91 3.70
CA ALA A 124 0.44 10.63 2.85
C ALA A 124 1.94 10.40 3.16
N PRO A 125 2.39 10.03 4.39
CA PRO A 125 3.80 9.73 4.65
C PRO A 125 4.40 8.61 3.78
N THR A 126 3.57 7.67 3.34
CA THR A 126 4.00 6.47 2.59
C THR A 126 4.26 6.74 1.11
N MET A 127 3.67 7.81 0.54
CA MET A 127 3.61 8.02 -0.91
C MET A 127 4.23 9.33 -1.38
N GLY A 128 4.60 9.34 -2.66
CA GLY A 128 5.14 10.50 -3.38
C GLY A 128 4.11 11.19 -4.27
N GLY A 129 2.95 10.57 -4.51
CA GLY A 129 1.81 11.16 -5.22
C GLY A 129 0.50 10.47 -4.87
N ILE A 130 -0.61 11.14 -5.16
CA ILE A 130 -1.98 10.66 -4.93
C ILE A 130 -2.72 10.68 -6.27
N CYS A 131 -3.26 9.54 -6.68
CA CYS A 131 -4.17 9.42 -7.81
C CYS A 131 -5.54 8.99 -7.30
N LEU A 132 -6.57 9.76 -7.63
CA LEU A 132 -7.96 9.48 -7.29
C LEU A 132 -8.66 8.85 -8.50
N GLU A 133 -9.43 7.79 -8.25
CA GLU A 133 -10.21 7.06 -9.23
C GLU A 133 -11.67 6.93 -8.77
N ASP A 134 -12.62 7.07 -9.71
CA ASP A 134 -13.99 6.60 -9.54
C ASP A 134 -14.71 7.12 -8.28
N ILE A 135 -14.51 8.40 -7.97
CA ILE A 135 -15.25 9.13 -6.93
C ILE A 135 -16.39 9.93 -7.57
N ALA A 136 -17.60 9.79 -7.05
CA ALA A 136 -18.79 10.42 -7.61
C ALA A 136 -18.77 11.96 -7.54
N SER A 137 -19.38 12.59 -8.54
CA SER A 137 -19.68 14.02 -8.54
C SER A 137 -20.94 14.27 -7.71
N PRO A 138 -21.00 15.33 -6.87
CA PRO A 138 -20.05 16.44 -6.81
C PRO A 138 -18.87 16.27 -5.83
N ASP A 139 -18.86 15.20 -5.04
CA ASP A 139 -17.93 15.02 -3.93
C ASP A 139 -16.46 14.98 -4.37
N CYS A 140 -16.19 14.38 -5.52
CA CYS A 140 -14.84 14.30 -6.08
C CYS A 140 -14.17 15.68 -6.29
N PHE A 141 -14.94 16.75 -6.52
CA PHE A 141 -14.40 18.11 -6.62
C PHE A 141 -13.94 18.64 -5.26
N ALA A 142 -14.75 18.40 -4.21
CA ALA A 142 -14.37 18.75 -2.85
C ALA A 142 -13.16 17.95 -2.38
N VAL A 143 -13.12 16.64 -2.67
CA VAL A 143 -12.01 15.75 -2.33
C VAL A 143 -10.70 16.23 -2.97
N VAL A 144 -10.69 16.49 -4.28
CA VAL A 144 -9.49 17.00 -4.98
C VAL A 144 -9.01 18.30 -4.37
N GLU A 145 -9.90 19.28 -4.22
CA GLU A 145 -9.54 20.61 -3.74
C GLU A 145 -9.00 20.57 -2.30
N ARG A 146 -9.67 19.83 -1.41
CA ARG A 146 -9.28 19.71 -0.01
C ARG A 146 -7.96 18.95 0.13
N LEU A 147 -7.74 17.88 -0.62
CA LEU A 147 -6.46 17.16 -0.61
C LEU A 147 -5.31 18.03 -1.14
N GLN A 148 -5.52 18.76 -2.24
CA GLN A 148 -4.50 19.68 -2.77
C GLN A 148 -4.08 20.77 -1.76
N ARG A 149 -4.97 21.13 -0.83
CA ARG A 149 -4.66 22.05 0.28
C ARG A 149 -4.05 21.34 1.49
N ALA A 150 -4.48 20.12 1.79
CA ALA A 150 -4.11 19.37 2.97
C ALA A 150 -2.72 18.72 2.86
N VAL A 151 -2.29 18.34 1.66
CA VAL A 151 -1.00 17.66 1.45
C VAL A 151 -0.08 18.44 0.51
N ARG A 152 1.22 18.22 0.67
CA ARG A 152 2.25 18.72 -0.25
C ARG A 152 2.67 17.59 -1.20
N LEU A 153 1.75 17.07 -1.98
CA LEU A 153 1.99 16.01 -2.96
C LEU A 153 1.22 16.33 -4.25
N PRO A 154 1.63 15.82 -5.41
CA PRO A 154 0.82 15.88 -6.61
C PRO A 154 -0.46 15.06 -6.36
N VAL A 155 -1.61 15.73 -6.39
CA VAL A 155 -2.95 15.13 -6.31
C VAL A 155 -3.58 15.21 -7.70
N PHE A 156 -3.73 14.05 -8.34
CA PHE A 156 -4.35 13.89 -9.65
C PHE A 156 -5.65 13.10 -9.49
N HIS A 157 -6.60 13.30 -10.39
CA HIS A 157 -7.84 12.53 -10.43
C HIS A 157 -8.06 12.13 -11.88
N ASN A 158 -8.09 10.82 -12.17
CA ASN A 158 -8.12 10.35 -13.54
C ASN A 158 -9.39 10.76 -14.28
N ASP A 159 -10.56 10.67 -13.63
CA ASP A 159 -11.84 11.09 -14.24
C ASP A 159 -11.98 12.60 -14.44
N GLN A 160 -11.14 13.43 -13.81
CA GLN A 160 -11.16 14.87 -14.00
C GLN A 160 -10.00 15.34 -14.89
N HIS A 161 -8.78 15.14 -14.41
CA HIS A 161 -7.55 15.61 -15.04
C HIS A 161 -7.18 14.73 -16.24
N GLY A 162 -7.12 13.41 -16.05
CA GLY A 162 -6.73 12.46 -17.10
C GLY A 162 -7.69 12.49 -18.28
N ALA A 163 -9.00 12.43 -18.00
CA ALA A 163 -10.05 12.53 -19.01
C ALA A 163 -9.98 13.88 -19.78
N ALA A 164 -9.83 15.00 -19.08
CA ALA A 164 -9.76 16.29 -19.76
C ALA A 164 -8.50 16.43 -20.62
N ILE A 165 -7.34 15.97 -20.15
CA ILE A 165 -6.07 16.03 -20.92
C ILE A 165 -6.20 15.26 -22.24
N VAL A 166 -6.66 14.00 -22.19
CA VAL A 166 -6.76 13.20 -23.42
C VAL A 166 -7.81 13.75 -24.40
N ILE A 167 -8.93 14.26 -23.88
CA ILE A 167 -9.99 14.86 -24.72
C ILE A 167 -9.51 16.16 -25.36
N LEU A 168 -8.84 17.04 -24.62
CA LEU A 168 -8.30 18.28 -25.15
C LEU A 168 -7.21 18.02 -26.20
N ALA A 169 -6.38 17.00 -25.98
CA ALA A 169 -5.37 16.60 -26.95
C ALA A 169 -6.02 16.19 -28.28
N ALA A 170 -6.95 15.23 -28.24
CA ALA A 170 -7.69 14.78 -29.41
C ALA A 170 -8.49 15.92 -30.07
N LEU A 171 -9.07 16.81 -29.28
CA LEU A 171 -9.85 17.94 -29.76
C LEU A 171 -9.00 18.93 -30.55
N GLY A 172 -7.80 19.30 -30.08
CA GLY A 172 -6.94 20.23 -30.83
C GLY A 172 -6.50 19.67 -32.18
N ASN A 173 -6.15 18.38 -32.24
CA ASN A 173 -5.85 17.69 -33.50
C ASN A 173 -7.09 17.61 -34.42
N SER A 174 -8.28 17.43 -33.84
CA SER A 174 -9.55 17.42 -34.60
C SER A 174 -9.91 18.79 -35.16
N LEU A 175 -9.72 19.85 -34.39
CA LEU A 175 -9.94 21.23 -34.80
C LEU A 175 -8.99 21.61 -35.96
N LYS A 176 -7.72 21.21 -35.87
CA LYS A 176 -6.71 21.40 -36.93
C LYS A 176 -7.15 20.76 -38.24
N LEU A 177 -7.62 19.51 -38.22
CA LEU A 177 -8.13 18.80 -39.41
C LEU A 177 -9.43 19.40 -39.96
N ALA A 178 -10.34 19.82 -39.07
CA ALA A 178 -11.60 20.42 -39.48
C ALA A 178 -11.39 21.82 -40.08
N GLY A 179 -10.29 22.50 -39.72
CA GLY A 179 -10.03 23.91 -40.06
C GLY A 179 -10.87 24.85 -39.20
N LYS A 180 -11.11 24.49 -37.94
CA LYS A 180 -11.95 25.25 -37.00
C LYS A 180 -11.10 25.82 -35.87
N LYS A 181 -11.48 26.99 -35.35
CA LYS A 181 -10.88 27.58 -34.14
C LYS A 181 -11.80 27.37 -32.94
N LEU A 182 -11.21 27.04 -31.79
CA LEU A 182 -11.97 26.75 -30.56
C LEU A 182 -12.89 27.92 -30.14
N GLU A 183 -12.40 29.15 -30.30
CA GLU A 183 -13.09 30.41 -29.97
C GLU A 183 -14.35 30.67 -30.82
N GLU A 184 -14.45 30.00 -31.97
CA GLU A 184 -15.57 30.16 -32.92
C GLU A 184 -16.55 28.97 -32.86
N CYS A 185 -16.21 27.93 -32.11
CA CYS A 185 -16.99 26.69 -32.08
C CYS A 185 -18.12 26.71 -31.04
N LYS A 186 -19.24 26.08 -31.42
CA LYS A 186 -20.28 25.63 -30.48
C LYS A 186 -20.03 24.20 -30.04
N ILE A 187 -19.77 23.99 -28.75
CA ILE A 187 -19.52 22.68 -28.14
C ILE A 187 -20.70 22.29 -27.25
N VAL A 188 -21.22 21.08 -27.46
CA VAL A 188 -22.22 20.46 -26.59
C VAL A 188 -21.61 19.28 -25.86
N ILE A 189 -21.53 19.36 -24.53
CA ILE A 189 -21.10 18.26 -23.66
C ILE A 189 -22.35 17.57 -23.09
N ASN A 190 -22.50 16.27 -23.31
CA ASN A 190 -23.54 15.47 -22.67
C ASN A 190 -22.95 14.70 -21.48
N GLY A 191 -23.28 15.13 -20.27
CA GLY A 191 -22.78 14.55 -19.03
C GLY A 191 -22.16 15.62 -18.13
N ALA A 192 -22.79 15.88 -16.98
CA ALA A 192 -22.32 16.82 -15.96
C ALA A 192 -21.71 16.09 -14.74
N GLY A 193 -21.04 14.96 -14.97
CA GLY A 193 -20.25 14.23 -13.98
C GLY A 193 -18.84 14.81 -13.81
N ALA A 194 -17.93 14.03 -13.21
CA ALA A 194 -16.54 14.45 -12.96
C ALA A 194 -15.83 14.92 -14.24
N ALA A 195 -15.81 14.09 -15.28
CA ALA A 195 -15.14 14.39 -16.56
C ALA A 195 -15.75 15.60 -17.28
N GLY A 196 -17.09 15.65 -17.41
CA GLY A 196 -17.76 16.69 -18.19
C GLY A 196 -17.61 18.08 -17.57
N VAL A 197 -17.76 18.19 -16.26
CA VAL A 197 -17.53 19.46 -15.55
C VAL A 197 -16.04 19.85 -15.62
N ALA A 198 -15.13 18.91 -15.38
CA ALA A 198 -13.69 19.18 -15.39
C ALA A 198 -13.20 19.65 -16.76
N LEU A 199 -13.71 19.04 -17.84
CA LEU A 199 -13.46 19.44 -19.22
C LEU A 199 -14.07 20.82 -19.51
N ALA A 200 -15.33 21.04 -19.14
CA ALA A 200 -16.01 22.32 -19.37
C ALA A 200 -15.26 23.49 -18.72
N ARG A 201 -14.83 23.33 -17.46
CA ARG A 201 -14.01 24.35 -16.76
C ARG A 201 -12.69 24.67 -17.49
N ARG A 202 -12.09 23.70 -18.19
CA ARG A 202 -10.86 23.92 -18.97
C ARG A 202 -11.15 24.57 -20.32
N LEU A 203 -12.19 24.14 -21.02
CA LEU A 203 -12.61 24.76 -22.28
C LEU A 203 -12.98 26.24 -22.10
N VAL A 204 -13.67 26.60 -21.01
CA VAL A 204 -13.93 28.01 -20.66
C VAL A 204 -12.63 28.79 -20.49
N LYS A 205 -11.65 28.24 -19.76
CA LYS A 205 -10.33 28.90 -19.58
C LYS A 205 -9.54 29.02 -20.89
N LEU A 206 -9.77 28.12 -21.84
CA LEU A 206 -9.16 28.15 -23.17
C LEU A 206 -9.90 29.07 -24.15
N GLY A 207 -11.01 29.71 -23.73
CA GLY A 207 -11.73 30.70 -24.55
C GLY A 207 -12.62 30.09 -25.62
N VAL A 208 -13.28 28.96 -25.35
CA VAL A 208 -14.31 28.40 -26.25
C VAL A 208 -15.42 29.40 -26.56
N GLY A 209 -15.93 29.39 -27.80
CA GLY A 209 -16.99 30.31 -28.25
C GLY A 209 -18.33 30.11 -27.53
N GLU A 210 -19.07 29.05 -27.87
CA GLU A 210 -20.28 28.67 -27.15
C GLU A 210 -20.11 27.28 -26.54
N LEU A 211 -20.34 27.14 -25.23
CA LEU A 211 -20.25 25.86 -24.53
C LEU A 211 -21.55 25.57 -23.78
N ILE A 212 -22.21 24.46 -24.12
CA ILE A 212 -23.44 24.02 -23.46
C ILE A 212 -23.17 22.65 -22.82
N VAL A 213 -23.43 22.54 -21.52
CA VAL A 213 -23.33 21.26 -20.80
C VAL A 213 -24.73 20.76 -20.49
N CYS A 214 -24.99 19.50 -20.80
CA CYS A 214 -26.27 18.83 -20.56
C CYS A 214 -26.13 17.76 -19.47
N ASP A 215 -27.22 17.55 -18.72
CA ASP A 215 -27.41 16.36 -17.90
C ASP A 215 -28.74 15.67 -18.25
N ARG A 216 -29.16 14.69 -17.44
CA ARG A 216 -30.40 13.91 -17.65
C ARG A 216 -31.68 14.74 -17.82
N ALA A 217 -31.71 15.98 -17.33
CA ALA A 217 -32.86 16.88 -17.49
C ALA A 217 -32.58 18.01 -18.51
N GLY A 218 -31.64 17.82 -19.44
CA GLY A 218 -31.34 18.75 -20.52
C GLY A 218 -30.20 19.73 -20.21
N ALA A 219 -30.17 20.84 -20.96
CA ALA A 219 -29.13 21.87 -20.84
C ALA A 219 -29.09 22.50 -19.43
N ILE A 220 -27.88 22.72 -18.93
CA ILE A 220 -27.62 23.47 -17.71
C ILE A 220 -27.60 24.96 -18.07
N TYR A 221 -28.41 25.75 -17.37
CA TYR A 221 -28.53 27.19 -17.54
C TYR A 221 -28.73 27.86 -16.17
N ARG A 222 -28.44 29.17 -16.08
CA ARG A 222 -28.59 29.94 -14.83
C ARG A 222 -30.00 29.81 -14.26
N HIS A 223 -30.09 29.58 -12.95
CA HIS A 223 -31.36 29.44 -12.22
C HIS A 223 -32.23 28.24 -12.62
N ARG A 224 -31.68 27.26 -13.35
CA ARG A 224 -32.34 25.96 -13.50
C ARG A 224 -32.58 25.33 -12.12
N THR A 225 -33.76 24.76 -11.90
CA THR A 225 -34.14 24.17 -10.61
C THR A 225 -34.04 22.64 -10.60
N ALA A 226 -34.12 22.00 -11.77
CA ALA A 226 -34.10 20.55 -11.88
C ALA A 226 -32.68 19.96 -11.86
N ASN A 227 -32.46 18.92 -11.05
CA ASN A 227 -31.23 18.11 -11.03
C ASN A 227 -29.92 18.90 -10.83
N MET A 228 -29.97 19.99 -10.06
CA MET A 228 -28.81 20.84 -9.79
C MET A 228 -28.10 20.47 -8.49
N ASN A 229 -26.78 20.58 -8.50
CA ASN A 229 -25.92 20.58 -7.31
C ASN A 229 -25.00 21.81 -7.37
N TRP A 230 -24.18 22.03 -6.34
CA TRP A 230 -23.33 23.23 -6.25
C TRP A 230 -22.37 23.38 -7.45
N VAL A 231 -21.79 22.28 -7.93
CA VAL A 231 -20.87 22.26 -9.09
C VAL A 231 -21.59 22.65 -10.38
N LYS A 232 -22.76 22.06 -10.62
CA LYS A 232 -23.59 22.39 -11.79
C LYS A 232 -24.08 23.85 -11.71
N SER A 233 -24.37 24.33 -10.51
CA SER A 233 -24.76 25.73 -10.28
C SER A 233 -23.64 26.66 -10.70
N GLU A 234 -22.41 26.45 -10.21
CA GLU A 234 -21.22 27.20 -10.65
C GLU A 234 -21.02 27.13 -12.16
N LEU A 235 -21.14 25.92 -12.74
CA LEU A 235 -20.99 25.71 -14.17
C LEU A 235 -22.00 26.52 -14.99
N SER A 236 -23.23 26.66 -14.49
CA SER A 236 -24.28 27.44 -15.16
C SER A 236 -23.97 28.93 -15.28
N PHE A 237 -23.04 29.46 -14.46
CA PHE A 237 -22.63 30.86 -14.54
C PHE A 237 -21.56 31.11 -15.61
N VAL A 238 -20.79 30.09 -15.96
CA VAL A 238 -19.62 30.19 -16.85
C VAL A 238 -19.78 29.41 -18.16
N THR A 239 -20.93 28.78 -18.38
CA THR A 239 -21.29 28.09 -19.62
C THR A 239 -22.71 28.51 -20.03
N ASN A 240 -23.07 28.21 -21.28
CA ASN A 240 -24.39 28.46 -21.85
C ASN A 240 -24.81 29.95 -21.71
N GLU A 241 -23.95 30.85 -22.19
CA GLU A 241 -24.19 32.31 -22.15
C GLU A 241 -25.46 32.70 -22.90
N SER A 242 -25.79 31.97 -23.96
CA SER A 242 -27.03 32.12 -24.74
C SER A 242 -28.29 31.67 -24.01
N HIS A 243 -28.19 31.13 -22.79
CA HIS A 243 -29.30 30.64 -21.98
C HIS A 243 -30.20 29.62 -22.69
N VAL A 244 -29.61 28.79 -23.55
CA VAL A 244 -30.31 27.74 -24.28
C VAL A 244 -30.93 26.75 -23.29
N LYS A 245 -32.18 26.39 -23.53
CA LYS A 245 -32.96 25.43 -22.74
C LYS A 245 -33.38 24.27 -23.62
N GLY A 246 -33.78 23.18 -22.98
CA GLY A 246 -34.31 22.00 -23.66
C GLY A 246 -33.45 20.76 -23.45
N SER A 247 -33.92 19.68 -24.07
CA SER A 247 -33.27 18.39 -24.18
C SER A 247 -31.99 18.45 -25.01
N LEU A 248 -31.21 17.37 -24.96
CA LEU A 248 -29.99 17.25 -25.79
C LEU A 248 -30.30 17.37 -27.29
N GLU A 249 -31.43 16.85 -27.76
CA GLU A 249 -31.84 16.97 -29.17
C GLU A 249 -32.06 18.43 -29.58
N GLU A 250 -32.62 19.24 -28.69
CA GLU A 250 -32.99 20.63 -28.99
C GLU A 250 -31.78 21.56 -29.00
N VAL A 251 -30.72 21.24 -28.25
CA VAL A 251 -29.53 22.10 -28.13
C VAL A 251 -28.43 21.80 -29.13
N LEU A 252 -28.42 20.59 -29.68
CA LEU A 252 -27.39 20.08 -30.59
C LEU A 252 -27.37 20.71 -32.00
N PRO A 253 -28.49 21.18 -32.59
CA PRO A 253 -28.47 21.81 -33.90
C PRO A 253 -27.44 22.95 -33.98
N GLY A 254 -26.68 22.95 -35.08
CA GLY A 254 -25.58 23.90 -35.32
C GLY A 254 -24.33 23.71 -34.44
N ALA A 255 -24.27 22.70 -33.58
CA ALA A 255 -23.05 22.41 -32.81
C ALA A 255 -21.92 21.93 -33.73
N ASP A 256 -20.70 22.41 -33.49
CA ASP A 256 -19.50 21.95 -34.18
C ASP A 256 -18.97 20.64 -33.61
N ILE A 257 -19.09 20.51 -32.29
CA ILE A 257 -18.50 19.44 -31.51
C ILE A 257 -19.53 18.89 -30.53
N PHE A 258 -19.65 17.57 -30.50
CA PHE A 258 -20.35 16.83 -29.46
C PHE A 258 -19.36 16.03 -28.64
N ILE A 259 -19.46 16.11 -27.31
CA ILE A 259 -18.67 15.29 -26.37
C ILE A 259 -19.62 14.60 -25.41
N GLY A 260 -19.82 13.31 -25.61
CA GLY A 260 -20.60 12.42 -24.76
C GLY A 260 -19.74 11.80 -23.66
N LEU A 261 -20.21 11.93 -22.42
CA LEU A 261 -19.65 11.36 -21.19
C LEU A 261 -20.74 10.76 -20.30
N SER A 262 -21.86 10.31 -20.88
CA SER A 262 -23.02 9.78 -20.17
C SER A 262 -23.65 8.61 -20.93
N ALA A 263 -23.65 7.42 -20.31
CA ALA A 263 -24.21 6.20 -20.87
C ALA A 263 -25.73 6.28 -21.14
N GLY A 264 -26.22 5.43 -22.06
CA GLY A 264 -27.65 5.22 -22.31
C GLY A 264 -28.14 5.38 -23.76
N ALA A 265 -27.26 5.30 -24.77
CA ALA A 265 -27.63 5.39 -26.19
C ALA A 265 -28.52 6.59 -26.55
N VAL A 266 -28.15 7.77 -26.04
CA VAL A 266 -28.97 9.00 -26.12
C VAL A 266 -28.72 9.77 -27.43
N PHE A 267 -27.90 9.27 -28.35
CA PHE A 267 -27.47 10.04 -29.52
C PHE A 267 -27.90 9.40 -30.84
N SER A 268 -28.91 10.00 -31.46
CA SER A 268 -29.49 9.51 -32.73
C SER A 268 -28.60 9.89 -33.93
N PRO A 269 -28.39 8.98 -34.91
CA PRO A 269 -27.63 9.29 -36.12
C PRO A 269 -28.20 10.47 -36.93
N GLN A 270 -29.53 10.66 -36.91
CA GLN A 270 -30.21 11.75 -37.61
C GLN A 270 -29.82 13.13 -37.06
N TRP A 271 -29.35 13.21 -35.82
CA TRP A 271 -28.97 14.49 -35.21
C TRP A 271 -27.65 15.03 -35.75
N ILE A 272 -26.76 14.17 -36.24
CA ILE A 272 -25.48 14.58 -36.85
C ILE A 272 -25.73 15.45 -38.08
N ALA A 273 -26.78 15.14 -38.86
CA ALA A 273 -27.17 15.94 -40.02
C ALA A 273 -27.66 17.36 -39.65
N LYS A 274 -28.08 17.58 -38.40
CA LYS A 274 -28.49 18.89 -37.87
C LYS A 274 -27.31 19.70 -37.30
N MET A 275 -26.13 19.10 -37.16
CA MET A 275 -24.92 19.76 -36.66
C MET A 275 -24.25 20.61 -37.74
N ALA A 276 -23.26 21.43 -37.34
CA ALA A 276 -22.50 22.25 -38.26
C ALA A 276 -21.66 21.40 -39.24
N ALA A 277 -21.19 22.03 -40.33
CA ALA A 277 -20.32 21.38 -41.30
C ALA A 277 -19.07 20.80 -40.64
N LYS A 278 -18.62 19.64 -41.10
CA LYS A 278 -17.54 18.85 -40.49
C LYS A 278 -17.73 18.62 -38.98
N PRO A 279 -18.79 17.93 -38.54
CA PRO A 279 -19.06 17.73 -37.12
C PRO A 279 -18.04 16.78 -36.48
N ILE A 280 -17.56 17.13 -35.29
CA ILE A 280 -16.63 16.32 -34.48
C ILE A 280 -17.43 15.65 -33.37
N ILE A 281 -17.41 14.31 -33.31
CA ILE A 281 -18.23 13.51 -32.39
C ILE A 281 -17.33 12.66 -31.50
N PHE A 282 -17.25 12.98 -30.21
CA PHE A 282 -16.59 12.13 -29.22
C PHE A 282 -17.66 11.46 -28.36
N ALA A 283 -17.91 10.16 -28.55
CA ALA A 283 -18.89 9.38 -27.79
C ALA A 283 -18.16 8.46 -26.80
N LEU A 284 -17.90 8.99 -25.59
CA LEU A 284 -16.92 8.44 -24.65
C LEU A 284 -17.56 7.75 -23.43
N ALA A 285 -18.89 7.60 -23.40
CA ALA A 285 -19.51 6.79 -22.37
C ALA A 285 -18.99 5.35 -22.36
N LEU A 286 -18.92 4.78 -21.15
CA LEU A 286 -18.51 3.40 -20.90
C LEU A 286 -19.61 2.66 -20.11
N PRO A 287 -19.74 1.33 -20.28
CA PRO A 287 -19.03 0.50 -21.26
C PRO A 287 -19.53 0.70 -22.70
N GLU A 288 -20.72 1.26 -22.87
CA GLU A 288 -21.36 1.51 -24.17
C GLU A 288 -21.34 3.02 -24.51
N PRO A 289 -20.84 3.41 -25.70
CA PRO A 289 -20.80 4.81 -26.12
C PRO A 289 -22.20 5.33 -26.46
N GLU A 290 -22.37 6.65 -26.48
CA GLU A 290 -23.64 7.30 -26.84
C GLU A 290 -24.10 6.97 -28.26
N ILE A 291 -23.15 6.78 -29.16
CA ILE A 291 -23.33 6.32 -30.53
C ILE A 291 -22.09 5.50 -30.92
N ASP A 292 -22.32 4.39 -31.62
CA ASP A 292 -21.25 3.56 -32.16
C ASP A 292 -20.39 4.34 -33.18
N TYR A 293 -19.08 4.07 -33.20
CA TYR A 293 -18.12 4.75 -34.07
C TYR A 293 -18.51 4.66 -35.55
N LEU A 294 -18.80 3.46 -36.05
CA LEU A 294 -19.13 3.27 -37.48
C LEU A 294 -20.46 3.92 -37.83
N THR A 295 -21.40 3.90 -36.89
CA THR A 295 -22.72 4.53 -37.03
C THR A 295 -22.59 6.05 -37.12
N ALA A 296 -21.79 6.68 -36.25
CA ALA A 296 -21.52 8.11 -36.31
C ALA A 296 -20.86 8.53 -37.63
N ARG A 297 -19.86 7.75 -38.10
CA ARG A 297 -19.18 7.98 -39.38
C ARG A 297 -20.13 7.89 -40.57
N LYS A 298 -20.98 6.85 -40.62
CA LYS A 298 -21.98 6.68 -41.69
C LYS A 298 -23.01 7.81 -41.71
N ALA A 299 -23.32 8.39 -40.56
CA ALA A 299 -24.26 9.49 -40.42
C ALA A 299 -23.66 10.89 -40.65
N GLY A 300 -22.39 10.97 -41.07
CA GLY A 300 -21.77 12.22 -41.51
C GLY A 300 -20.83 12.89 -40.50
N ALA A 301 -20.47 12.22 -39.41
CA ALA A 301 -19.42 12.71 -38.51
C ALA A 301 -18.11 12.86 -39.29
N PHE A 302 -17.51 14.05 -39.30
CA PHE A 302 -16.21 14.28 -39.95
C PHE A 302 -15.05 13.71 -39.13
N ILE A 303 -15.18 13.69 -37.81
CA ILE A 303 -14.31 12.94 -36.91
C ILE A 303 -15.20 12.22 -35.90
N ALA A 304 -14.88 10.96 -35.62
CA ALA A 304 -15.50 10.20 -34.55
C ALA A 304 -14.42 9.64 -33.62
N ALA A 305 -14.67 9.64 -32.31
CA ALA A 305 -13.80 9.03 -31.30
C ALA A 305 -14.66 8.38 -30.22
N THR A 306 -14.16 7.29 -29.62
CA THR A 306 -14.91 6.54 -28.59
C THR A 306 -14.00 6.08 -27.45
N GLY A 307 -14.60 5.67 -26.33
CA GLY A 307 -13.93 4.92 -25.26
C GLY A 307 -13.77 3.41 -25.56
N ASN A 308 -14.05 2.97 -26.79
CA ASN A 308 -13.92 1.57 -27.19
C ASN A 308 -12.60 1.33 -27.93
N VAL A 309 -11.79 0.46 -27.35
CA VAL A 309 -10.44 0.09 -27.80
C VAL A 309 -10.38 -0.48 -29.23
N ASN A 310 -11.50 -1.01 -29.73
CA ASN A 310 -11.56 -1.66 -31.05
C ASN A 310 -11.77 -0.66 -32.21
N HIS A 311 -11.94 0.63 -31.91
CA HIS A 311 -12.16 1.66 -32.92
C HIS A 311 -10.97 2.61 -33.05
N PRO A 312 -10.79 3.24 -34.22
CA PRO A 312 -9.87 4.37 -34.37
C PRO A 312 -10.20 5.48 -33.37
N ASN A 313 -9.20 6.31 -33.05
CA ASN A 313 -9.34 7.41 -32.10
C ASN A 313 -9.88 6.95 -30.74
N TYR A 314 -9.32 5.88 -30.19
CA TYR A 314 -9.64 5.41 -28.85
C TYR A 314 -9.12 6.40 -27.80
N LEU A 315 -10.02 7.07 -27.08
CA LEU A 315 -9.67 8.02 -26.02
C LEU A 315 -9.74 7.35 -24.65
N THR A 316 -8.64 7.39 -23.91
CA THR A 316 -8.53 6.82 -22.58
C THR A 316 -7.52 7.58 -21.72
N SER A 317 -7.81 7.75 -20.43
CA SER A 317 -6.92 8.40 -19.48
C SER A 317 -5.60 7.64 -19.26
N SER A 318 -5.54 6.35 -19.64
CA SER A 318 -4.32 5.53 -19.55
C SER A 318 -3.20 5.94 -20.49
N LEU A 319 -3.48 6.78 -21.50
CA LEU A 319 -2.45 7.48 -22.28
C LEU A 319 -1.74 8.58 -21.47
N VAL A 320 -2.34 9.05 -20.37
CA VAL A 320 -1.91 10.26 -19.66
C VAL A 320 -1.18 9.93 -18.37
N PHE A 321 -1.86 9.25 -17.44
CA PHE A 321 -1.41 9.16 -16.05
C PHE A 321 -0.02 8.54 -15.86
N PRO A 322 0.45 7.54 -16.64
CA PRO A 322 1.77 6.96 -16.41
C PRO A 322 2.88 7.99 -16.64
N GLY A 323 2.91 8.62 -17.82
CA GLY A 323 3.89 9.64 -18.15
C GLY A 323 3.76 10.88 -17.28
N PHE A 324 2.53 11.31 -16.99
CA PHE A 324 2.26 12.48 -16.17
C PHE A 324 2.87 12.35 -14.77
N PHE A 325 2.57 11.25 -14.06
CA PHE A 325 3.14 11.03 -12.74
C PHE A 325 4.64 10.76 -12.80
N ARG A 326 5.17 10.11 -13.86
CA ARG A 326 6.62 9.93 -13.97
C ARG A 326 7.34 11.27 -13.96
N GLY A 327 6.86 12.22 -14.77
CA GLY A 327 7.39 13.58 -14.81
C GLY A 327 7.27 14.29 -13.47
N ALA A 328 6.09 14.23 -12.83
CA ALA A 328 5.85 14.84 -11.54
C ALA A 328 6.74 14.26 -10.42
N LEU A 329 6.89 12.94 -10.34
CA LEU A 329 7.72 12.26 -9.33
C LEU A 329 9.21 12.50 -9.58
N ASP A 330 9.66 12.45 -10.84
CA ASP A 330 11.07 12.69 -11.16
C ASP A 330 11.45 14.17 -11.02
N ALA A 331 10.51 15.11 -11.09
CA ALA A 331 10.71 16.49 -10.65
C ALA A 331 10.55 16.69 -9.12
N ALA A 332 10.08 15.66 -8.40
CA ALA A 332 9.64 15.74 -7.01
C ALA A 332 8.65 16.90 -6.78
N ALA A 333 7.71 17.07 -7.71
CA ALA A 333 6.71 18.13 -7.69
C ALA A 333 5.90 18.10 -6.39
N TRP A 334 5.62 19.27 -5.80
CA TRP A 334 4.83 19.35 -4.55
C TRP A 334 3.34 19.58 -4.77
N ARG A 335 2.94 19.86 -6.00
CA ARG A 335 1.55 19.99 -6.48
C ARG A 335 1.49 19.78 -7.99
N ILE A 336 0.27 19.68 -8.53
CA ILE A 336 -0.01 19.71 -9.97
C ILE A 336 -0.48 21.12 -10.37
N THR A 337 -0.10 21.59 -11.56
CA THR A 337 -0.50 22.91 -12.09
C THR A 337 -1.19 22.76 -13.45
N GLY A 338 -1.96 23.78 -13.85
CA GLY A 338 -2.57 23.82 -15.19
C GLY A 338 -1.52 23.79 -16.31
N SER A 339 -0.36 24.40 -16.11
CA SER A 339 0.75 24.37 -17.08
C SER A 339 1.28 22.94 -17.29
N MET A 340 1.36 22.13 -16.22
CA MET A 340 1.72 20.71 -16.35
C MET A 340 0.66 19.91 -17.13
N GLU A 341 -0.63 20.18 -16.91
CA GLU A 341 -1.71 19.55 -17.70
C GLU A 341 -1.62 19.92 -19.17
N MET A 342 -1.43 21.20 -19.48
CA MET A 342 -1.29 21.67 -20.87
C MET A 342 -0.01 21.15 -21.54
N ALA A 343 1.07 20.96 -20.79
CA ALA A 343 2.27 20.31 -21.28
C ALA A 343 2.01 18.85 -21.69
N ALA A 344 1.20 18.12 -20.92
CA ALA A 344 0.76 16.77 -21.30
C ALA A 344 -0.19 16.77 -22.52
N VAL A 345 -1.13 17.72 -22.60
CA VAL A 345 -2.00 17.91 -23.78
C VAL A 345 -1.15 18.09 -25.04
N LYS A 346 -0.16 19.00 -24.97
CA LYS A 346 0.73 19.30 -26.08
C LYS A 346 1.59 18.10 -26.49
N ALA A 347 2.19 17.41 -25.51
CA ALA A 347 2.96 16.18 -25.76
C ALA A 347 2.15 15.14 -26.55
N ILE A 348 0.92 14.88 -26.13
CA ILE A 348 0.04 13.91 -26.80
C ILE A 348 -0.36 14.36 -28.21
N GLN A 349 -0.61 15.67 -28.41
CA GLN A 349 -0.95 16.22 -29.72
C GLN A 349 0.21 16.11 -30.71
N GLU A 350 1.40 16.56 -30.30
CA GLU A 350 2.60 16.60 -31.14
C GLU A 350 3.15 15.20 -31.44
N HIS A 351 2.84 14.22 -30.60
CA HIS A 351 3.17 12.81 -30.83
C HIS A 351 2.49 12.23 -32.08
N VAL A 352 1.39 12.83 -32.55
CA VAL A 352 0.80 12.52 -33.85
C VAL A 352 1.31 13.56 -34.85
N PRO A 353 2.33 13.23 -35.66
CA PRO A 353 2.93 14.21 -36.55
C PRO A 353 1.97 14.59 -37.68
N ASP A 354 2.11 15.81 -38.20
CA ASP A 354 1.21 16.41 -39.19
C ASP A 354 0.98 15.56 -40.44
N ASN A 355 1.98 14.78 -40.86
CA ASN A 355 1.89 13.90 -42.02
C ASN A 355 1.11 12.60 -41.76
N LEU A 356 0.89 12.24 -40.49
CA LEU A 356 0.10 11.07 -40.08
C LEU A 356 -1.27 11.46 -39.50
N LEU A 357 -1.50 12.75 -39.25
CA LEU A 357 -2.75 13.28 -38.75
C LEU A 357 -3.87 13.08 -39.79
N SER A 358 -4.95 12.39 -39.40
CA SER A 358 -6.10 12.11 -40.27
C SER A 358 -7.37 11.89 -39.44
N GLU A 359 -8.54 11.77 -40.10
CA GLU A 359 -9.84 11.59 -39.42
C GLU A 359 -9.91 10.31 -38.57
N VAL A 360 -9.00 9.36 -38.80
CA VAL A 360 -8.89 8.08 -38.07
C VAL A 360 -7.64 7.99 -37.19
N ASN A 361 -6.84 9.05 -37.12
CA ASN A 361 -5.59 9.09 -36.36
C ASN A 361 -5.35 10.50 -35.78
N ILE A 362 -6.14 10.88 -34.78
CA ILE A 362 -6.02 12.18 -34.07
C ILE A 362 -5.28 12.07 -32.73
N ILE A 363 -5.03 10.85 -32.27
CA ILE A 363 -4.50 10.52 -30.95
C ILE A 363 -3.55 9.33 -31.06
N PRO A 364 -2.47 9.25 -30.26
CA PRO A 364 -1.60 8.07 -30.24
C PRO A 364 -2.34 6.79 -29.84
N ARG A 365 -1.75 5.64 -30.19
CA ARG A 365 -2.28 4.32 -29.80
C ARG A 365 -1.91 4.02 -28.34
N LEU A 366 -2.74 3.23 -27.66
CA LEU A 366 -2.49 2.84 -26.26
C LEU A 366 -1.17 2.08 -26.07
N ILE A 367 -0.82 1.19 -27.02
CA ILE A 367 0.44 0.45 -27.01
C ILE A 367 1.49 1.21 -27.81
N ASP A 368 1.77 2.44 -27.37
CA ASP A 368 2.92 3.23 -27.79
C ASP A 368 3.76 3.56 -26.55
N PHE A 369 4.84 2.82 -26.38
CA PHE A 369 5.72 2.95 -25.22
C PHE A 369 6.54 4.24 -25.23
N SER A 370 6.61 4.96 -26.35
CA SER A 370 7.37 6.20 -26.47
C SER A 370 6.61 7.44 -25.97
N LEU A 371 5.27 7.37 -25.90
CA LEU A 371 4.43 8.48 -25.46
C LEU A 371 4.64 8.86 -23.98
N ALA A 372 4.66 7.87 -23.08
CA ALA A 372 4.81 8.14 -21.65
C ALA A 372 6.13 8.86 -21.30
N PRO A 373 7.30 8.48 -21.87
CA PRO A 373 8.54 9.26 -21.79
C PRO A 373 8.39 10.73 -22.21
N GLU A 374 7.73 10.98 -23.34
CA GLU A 374 7.56 12.33 -23.87
C GLU A 374 6.68 13.20 -22.96
N ILE A 375 5.56 12.64 -22.49
CA ILE A 375 4.71 13.30 -21.48
C ILE A 375 5.51 13.58 -20.21
N ALA A 376 6.30 12.60 -19.74
CA ALA A 376 7.09 12.75 -18.52
C ALA A 376 8.10 13.90 -18.62
N ARG A 377 8.76 14.06 -19.78
CA ARG A 377 9.65 15.19 -20.05
C ARG A 377 8.91 16.52 -19.99
N GLN A 378 7.81 16.65 -20.73
CA GLN A 378 7.07 17.91 -20.82
C GLN A 378 6.48 18.32 -19.47
N VAL A 379 5.96 17.35 -18.71
CA VAL A 379 5.45 17.59 -17.35
C VAL A 379 6.57 17.96 -16.38
N ALA A 380 7.73 17.31 -16.45
CA ALA A 380 8.88 17.67 -15.62
C ALA A 380 9.41 19.08 -15.94
N MET A 381 9.45 19.45 -17.23
CA MET A 381 9.82 20.79 -17.68
C MET A 381 8.86 21.85 -17.14
N ALA A 382 7.54 21.65 -17.32
CA ALA A 382 6.54 22.57 -16.77
C ALA A 382 6.61 22.68 -15.24
N ALA A 383 6.92 21.59 -14.54
CA ALA A 383 7.10 21.61 -13.08
C ALA A 383 8.32 22.45 -12.65
N VAL A 384 9.39 22.45 -13.44
CA VAL A 384 10.59 23.29 -13.23
C VAL A 384 10.27 24.75 -13.52
N ASP A 385 9.61 25.04 -14.64
CA ASP A 385 9.28 26.40 -15.06
C ASP A 385 8.36 27.10 -14.04
N GLU A 386 7.37 26.36 -13.53
CA GLU A 386 6.45 26.81 -12.47
C GLU A 386 7.06 26.80 -11.06
N LYS A 387 8.32 26.34 -10.92
CA LYS A 387 9.05 26.23 -9.65
C LYS A 387 8.29 25.41 -8.60
N VAL A 388 7.62 24.35 -9.04
CA VAL A 388 6.94 23.38 -8.15
C VAL A 388 7.77 22.13 -7.89
N ASN A 389 8.95 22.01 -8.50
CA ASN A 389 9.93 20.95 -8.26
C ASN A 389 10.67 21.16 -6.92
N ARG A 390 10.99 20.07 -6.22
CA ARG A 390 11.80 20.12 -4.96
C ARG A 390 13.27 19.79 -5.14
N LYS A 391 13.63 19.22 -6.28
CA LYS A 391 15.01 18.87 -6.60
C LYS A 391 15.36 19.39 -7.98
N LYS A 392 16.66 19.61 -8.20
CA LYS A 392 17.17 19.90 -9.54
C LYS A 392 16.93 18.68 -10.43
N VAL A 393 16.20 18.88 -11.52
CA VAL A 393 15.88 17.84 -12.51
C VAL A 393 16.24 18.37 -13.89
N ASP A 394 16.67 17.46 -14.75
CA ASP A 394 16.96 17.69 -16.15
C ASP A 394 15.89 16.92 -16.94
N PRO A 395 14.91 17.61 -17.58
CA PRO A 395 13.78 16.96 -18.23
C PRO A 395 14.19 15.92 -19.27
N ASP A 396 15.26 16.15 -20.03
CA ASP A 396 15.73 15.20 -21.05
C ASP A 396 16.23 13.89 -20.43
N LYS A 397 16.78 13.95 -19.21
CA LYS A 397 17.15 12.75 -18.45
C LYS A 397 15.95 12.01 -17.89
N VAL A 398 14.82 12.67 -17.69
CA VAL A 398 13.57 12.01 -17.30
C VAL A 398 13.07 11.14 -18.45
N GLU A 399 13.11 11.67 -19.67
CA GLU A 399 12.76 10.93 -20.89
C GLU A 399 13.69 9.73 -21.12
N ASP A 400 15.01 9.95 -21.17
CA ASP A 400 16.01 8.90 -21.40
C ASP A 400 15.88 7.77 -20.37
N LYS A 401 15.72 8.13 -19.08
CA LYS A 401 15.52 7.15 -18.02
C LYS A 401 14.24 6.33 -18.21
N LEU A 402 13.14 6.96 -18.62
CA LEU A 402 11.89 6.23 -18.84
C LEU A 402 11.93 5.39 -20.13
N LEU A 403 12.55 5.88 -21.21
CA LEU A 403 12.79 5.11 -22.44
C LEU A 403 13.56 3.82 -22.15
N ARG A 404 14.65 3.89 -21.38
CA ARG A 404 15.39 2.70 -20.94
C ARG A 404 14.54 1.75 -20.13
N TYR A 405 13.69 2.28 -19.25
CA TYR A 405 12.78 1.41 -18.50
C TYR A 405 11.81 0.65 -19.41
N VAL A 406 11.14 1.34 -20.33
CA VAL A 406 10.09 0.70 -21.15
C VAL A 406 10.66 -0.23 -22.21
N TYR A 407 11.85 0.04 -22.76
CA TYR A 407 12.46 -0.77 -23.82
C TYR A 407 13.50 -1.78 -23.31
N GLU A 408 14.21 -1.47 -22.22
CA GLU A 408 15.28 -2.31 -21.67
C GLU A 408 14.90 -2.97 -20.33
N GLY A 409 13.79 -2.55 -19.70
CA GLY A 409 13.35 -3.04 -18.38
C GLY A 409 14.12 -2.41 -17.21
N GLU A 410 15.09 -1.56 -17.48
CA GLU A 410 15.94 -0.93 -16.47
C GLU A 410 15.49 0.50 -16.19
N LEU A 411 14.83 0.72 -15.05
CA LEU A 411 14.70 2.06 -14.50
C LEU A 411 16.09 2.39 -13.96
N SER A 412 16.88 3.15 -14.71
CA SER A 412 18.25 3.53 -14.34
C SER A 412 18.25 4.44 -13.11
N ILE A 413 18.12 3.81 -11.94
CA ILE A 413 18.38 4.39 -10.61
C ILE A 413 19.80 4.01 -10.17
N LEU A 414 20.31 2.90 -10.70
CA LEU A 414 21.71 2.52 -10.62
C LEU A 414 22.52 3.52 -11.46
N PRO A 415 23.67 4.03 -10.96
CA PRO A 415 24.51 4.92 -11.74
C PRO A 415 24.87 4.30 -13.08
N ALA A 416 24.94 5.11 -14.14
CA ALA A 416 25.51 4.68 -15.40
C ALA A 416 26.95 4.17 -15.15
N ARG A 417 27.26 2.99 -15.72
CA ARG A 417 28.50 2.19 -15.58
C ARG A 417 29.83 2.98 -15.67
N ASN A 418 29.81 4.20 -16.21
CA ASN A 418 30.98 5.02 -16.57
C ASN A 418 31.28 6.22 -15.65
N LYS A 419 30.51 6.48 -14.59
CA LYS A 419 30.96 7.43 -13.54
C LYS A 419 31.62 6.62 -12.44
N ARG A 420 32.88 6.92 -12.07
CA ARG A 420 33.62 6.32 -10.93
C ARG A 420 32.66 6.02 -9.77
N GLU A 421 32.14 4.81 -9.74
CA GLU A 421 31.16 4.39 -8.74
C GLU A 421 31.92 4.26 -7.43
N LYS A 422 31.37 4.83 -6.36
CA LYS A 422 31.62 4.24 -5.06
C LYS A 422 30.84 2.93 -5.06
N ARG A 423 31.51 1.82 -5.47
CA ARG A 423 31.08 0.47 -5.08
C ARG A 423 30.73 0.50 -3.60
N LEU A 424 29.77 -0.31 -3.17
CA LEU A 424 29.45 -0.40 -1.74
C LEU A 424 30.77 -0.69 -1.02
N ASP A 425 31.23 0.26 -0.22
CA ASP A 425 32.50 0.12 0.48
C ASP A 425 32.25 -0.80 1.67
N LEU A 426 32.56 -2.08 1.49
CA LEU A 426 32.35 -3.11 2.51
C LEU A 426 33.22 -2.85 3.76
N GLN A 427 34.24 -2.00 3.68
CA GLN A 427 35.04 -1.58 4.82
C GLN A 427 34.39 -0.42 5.60
N SER A 428 33.36 0.23 5.03
CA SER A 428 32.65 1.31 5.72
C SER A 428 31.71 0.76 6.82
N PRO A 429 31.40 1.55 7.87
CA PRO A 429 30.44 1.13 8.89
C PRO A 429 29.08 0.76 8.31
N LEU A 430 28.42 -0.24 8.90
CA LEU A 430 27.12 -0.78 8.44
C LEU A 430 26.08 0.31 8.17
N ASP A 431 25.98 1.32 9.03
CA ASP A 431 25.10 2.48 8.87
C ASP A 431 25.29 3.20 7.51
N LYS A 432 26.55 3.38 7.08
CA LYS A 432 26.86 4.02 5.78
C LYS A 432 26.51 3.11 4.62
N GLN A 433 26.73 1.81 4.77
CA GLN A 433 26.36 0.81 3.77
C GLN A 433 24.84 0.76 3.57
N SER A 434 24.06 0.74 4.66
CA SER A 434 22.59 0.74 4.60
C SER A 434 22.04 2.02 3.95
N LEU A 435 22.54 3.20 4.34
CA LEU A 435 22.15 4.48 3.71
C LEU A 435 22.42 4.50 2.21
N GLU A 436 23.59 4.01 1.77
CA GLU A 436 23.93 3.95 0.35
C GLU A 436 23.07 2.93 -0.41
N LEU A 437 22.77 1.77 0.20
CA LEU A 437 21.87 0.78 -0.38
C LEU A 437 20.46 1.35 -0.59
N HIS A 438 19.86 1.90 0.46
CA HIS A 438 18.52 2.49 0.41
C HIS A 438 18.43 3.65 -0.57
N LYS A 439 19.48 4.48 -0.65
CA LYS A 439 19.59 5.55 -1.65
C LYS A 439 19.63 5.02 -3.08
N ARG A 440 20.38 3.93 -3.30
CA ARG A 440 20.60 3.34 -4.63
C ARG A 440 19.34 2.70 -5.19
N TYR A 441 18.52 2.11 -4.35
CA TYR A 441 17.29 1.41 -4.77
C TYR A 441 16.01 2.23 -4.55
N LEU A 442 16.11 3.43 -3.95
CA LEU A 442 14.98 4.23 -3.47
C LEU A 442 14.05 3.35 -2.62
N GLY A 443 14.58 2.94 -1.48
CA GLY A 443 13.95 1.92 -0.62
C GLY A 443 14.15 0.49 -1.13
N VAL A 444 13.55 -0.46 -0.42
CA VAL A 444 13.74 -1.91 -0.66
C VAL A 444 12.49 -2.60 -1.18
N VAL A 445 11.32 -1.98 -1.07
CA VAL A 445 10.03 -2.48 -1.57
C VAL A 445 9.73 -1.97 -2.97
N GLY A 446 9.18 -2.84 -3.82
CA GLY A 446 8.60 -2.48 -5.11
C GLY A 446 7.33 -3.25 -5.44
N ILE A 447 6.52 -2.69 -6.34
CA ILE A 447 5.35 -3.37 -6.92
C ILE A 447 5.78 -4.01 -8.24
N GLU A 448 5.21 -5.17 -8.57
CA GLU A 448 5.34 -5.81 -9.86
C GLU A 448 3.98 -6.21 -10.43
N GLY A 449 3.86 -6.20 -11.76
CA GLY A 449 2.71 -6.79 -12.44
C GLY A 449 2.88 -8.30 -12.54
N LYS A 450 1.89 -9.07 -12.11
CA LYS A 450 1.86 -10.54 -12.29
C LYS A 450 1.64 -10.92 -13.76
N ILE A 451 1.04 -10.00 -14.53
CA ILE A 451 0.80 -10.15 -15.97
C ILE A 451 1.32 -8.90 -16.68
N PRO A 452 2.25 -9.02 -17.63
CA PRO A 452 2.77 -7.86 -18.35
C PRO A 452 1.77 -7.37 -19.41
N VAL A 453 1.46 -6.08 -19.43
CA VAL A 453 0.59 -5.46 -20.46
C VAL A 453 1.43 -5.20 -21.72
N LYS A 454 1.46 -6.15 -22.66
CA LYS A 454 2.33 -6.08 -23.86
C LYS A 454 1.62 -5.69 -25.14
N ASP A 455 0.30 -5.84 -25.18
CA ASP A 455 -0.50 -5.59 -26.36
C ASP A 455 -1.88 -5.06 -25.98
N ILE A 456 -2.64 -4.69 -27.01
CA ILE A 456 -3.96 -4.09 -26.84
C ILE A 456 -4.97 -5.10 -26.28
N HIS A 457 -4.77 -6.38 -26.55
CA HIS A 457 -5.64 -7.44 -26.07
C HIS A 457 -5.52 -7.57 -24.55
N LEU A 458 -4.30 -7.69 -24.02
CA LEU A 458 -4.03 -7.75 -22.58
C LEU A 458 -4.44 -6.46 -21.88
N ALA A 459 -4.18 -5.29 -22.48
CA ALA A 459 -4.69 -4.01 -21.98
C ALA A 459 -6.22 -4.03 -21.82
N SER A 460 -6.93 -4.57 -22.81
CA SER A 460 -8.39 -4.67 -22.80
C SER A 460 -8.89 -5.64 -21.73
N VAL A 461 -8.25 -6.81 -21.59
CA VAL A 461 -8.63 -7.82 -20.59
C VAL A 461 -8.42 -7.31 -19.17
N LEU A 462 -7.30 -6.65 -18.90
CA LEU A 462 -6.86 -6.34 -17.53
C LEU A 462 -7.37 -5.00 -16.99
N TYR A 463 -7.71 -4.05 -17.85
CA TYR A 463 -8.02 -2.67 -17.45
C TYR A 463 -9.34 -2.11 -18.00
N SER A 464 -9.71 -2.43 -19.25
CA SER A 464 -10.90 -1.81 -19.84
C SER A 464 -12.20 -2.19 -19.11
N ALA A 465 -13.21 -1.31 -19.17
CA ALA A 465 -14.53 -1.58 -18.59
C ALA A 465 -15.10 -2.94 -19.06
N ALA A 466 -14.94 -3.28 -20.35
CA ALA A 466 -15.41 -4.55 -20.91
C ALA A 466 -14.69 -5.79 -20.35
N GLY A 467 -13.44 -5.64 -19.89
CA GLY A 467 -12.67 -6.71 -19.27
C GLY A 467 -12.89 -6.83 -17.76
N VAL A 468 -13.14 -5.72 -17.07
CA VAL A 468 -13.09 -5.67 -15.59
C VAL A 468 -14.46 -5.62 -14.93
N SER A 469 -15.50 -5.08 -15.59
CA SER A 469 -16.81 -4.84 -14.96
C SER A 469 -17.44 -6.08 -14.33
N ASP A 470 -17.29 -7.26 -14.94
CA ASP A 470 -17.87 -8.48 -14.38
C ASP A 470 -17.14 -8.95 -13.11
N CYS A 471 -15.85 -8.64 -12.97
CA CYS A 471 -15.14 -8.86 -11.70
C CYS A 471 -15.73 -8.00 -10.58
N CYS A 472 -16.01 -6.73 -10.88
CA CYS A 472 -16.65 -5.80 -9.94
C CYS A 472 -18.03 -6.30 -9.53
N LYS A 473 -18.89 -6.70 -10.49
CA LYS A 473 -20.23 -7.24 -10.23
C LYS A 473 -20.20 -8.49 -9.36
N LEU A 474 -19.31 -9.45 -9.63
CA LEU A 474 -19.18 -10.66 -8.81
C LEU A 474 -18.78 -10.35 -7.37
N ILE A 475 -17.95 -9.33 -7.15
CA ILE A 475 -17.58 -8.89 -5.80
C ILE A 475 -18.74 -8.14 -5.12
N MET A 476 -19.51 -7.34 -5.86
CA MET A 476 -20.72 -6.70 -5.32
C MET A 476 -21.75 -7.74 -4.86
N GLU A 477 -21.95 -8.78 -5.67
CA GLU A 477 -22.88 -9.87 -5.37
C GLU A 477 -22.37 -10.75 -4.22
N ASN A 478 -21.06 -10.99 -4.16
CA ASN A 478 -20.42 -11.78 -3.12
C ASN A 478 -19.03 -11.20 -2.74
N PRO A 479 -18.94 -10.45 -1.62
CA PRO A 479 -17.68 -9.86 -1.17
C PRO A 479 -16.52 -10.85 -0.94
N ASP A 480 -16.81 -12.13 -0.66
CA ASP A 480 -15.76 -13.15 -0.48
C ASP A 480 -14.95 -13.40 -1.76
N ARG A 481 -15.51 -13.05 -2.93
CA ARG A 481 -14.78 -13.13 -4.22
C ARG A 481 -13.57 -12.20 -4.27
N LEU A 482 -13.44 -11.25 -3.35
CA LEU A 482 -12.21 -10.46 -3.19
C LEU A 482 -10.98 -11.34 -3.01
N TYR A 483 -11.07 -12.43 -2.24
CA TYR A 483 -9.94 -13.32 -2.01
C TYR A 483 -9.51 -14.07 -3.28
N ASP A 484 -10.43 -14.28 -4.21
CA ASP A 484 -10.20 -15.06 -5.44
C ASP A 484 -9.75 -14.15 -6.60
N LEU A 485 -10.31 -12.94 -6.68
CA LEU A 485 -10.18 -12.05 -7.84
C LEU A 485 -9.16 -10.91 -7.66
N THR A 486 -8.62 -10.76 -6.45
CA THR A 486 -7.72 -9.65 -6.07
C THR A 486 -6.55 -10.13 -5.21
N VAL A 487 -5.60 -9.24 -4.97
CA VAL A 487 -4.44 -9.47 -4.08
C VAL A 487 -4.81 -9.68 -2.61
N LYS A 488 -6.06 -9.42 -2.19
CA LYS A 488 -6.50 -9.53 -0.79
C LYS A 488 -6.10 -10.84 -0.13
N SER A 489 -6.12 -11.96 -0.85
CA SER A 489 -5.79 -13.27 -0.27
C SER A 489 -4.34 -13.45 0.17
N ASN A 490 -3.43 -12.56 -0.23
CA ASN A 490 -2.03 -12.67 0.14
C ASN A 490 -1.38 -11.35 0.58
N LEU A 491 -2.14 -10.26 0.63
CA LEU A 491 -1.63 -8.92 0.92
C LEU A 491 -1.87 -8.52 2.38
N VAL A 492 -0.82 -8.04 3.07
CA VAL A 492 -0.85 -7.57 4.46
C VAL A 492 -0.48 -6.08 4.52
N ALA A 493 -1.19 -5.31 5.35
CA ALA A 493 -0.78 -3.95 5.69
C ALA A 493 0.17 -3.97 6.89
N VAL A 494 1.38 -3.44 6.75
CA VAL A 494 2.31 -3.20 7.85
C VAL A 494 2.08 -1.77 8.35
N VAL A 495 1.28 -1.61 9.39
CA VAL A 495 0.74 -0.32 9.87
C VAL A 495 1.57 0.19 11.06
N SER A 496 2.03 1.45 10.96
CA SER A 496 2.73 2.13 12.06
C SER A 496 2.40 3.61 12.12
N ASP A 497 2.44 4.22 13.31
CA ASP A 497 2.42 5.67 13.51
C ASP A 497 3.82 6.25 13.76
N GLY A 498 4.85 5.39 13.82
CA GLY A 498 6.23 5.75 14.10
C GLY A 498 6.49 6.23 15.53
N SER A 499 5.61 5.89 16.48
CA SER A 499 5.71 6.37 17.87
C SER A 499 6.66 5.57 18.76
N ALA A 500 7.06 4.35 18.35
CA ALA A 500 7.97 3.50 19.09
C ALA A 500 8.92 2.71 18.18
N VAL A 501 9.60 3.38 17.24
CA VAL A 501 10.43 2.72 16.23
C VAL A 501 11.76 2.23 16.82
N LEU A 502 11.95 0.91 16.85
CA LEU A 502 13.17 0.29 17.39
C LEU A 502 13.49 0.83 18.82
N GLY A 503 14.76 1.15 19.08
CA GLY A 503 15.19 1.90 20.27
C GLY A 503 15.23 3.42 20.08
N LEU A 504 14.70 3.97 18.97
CA LEU A 504 14.77 5.39 18.63
C LEU A 504 13.59 6.20 19.22
N GLY A 505 12.53 5.53 19.64
CA GLY A 505 11.33 6.15 20.19
C GLY A 505 10.43 6.75 19.12
N ASN A 506 9.80 7.88 19.44
CA ASN A 506 8.87 8.55 18.54
C ASN A 506 9.64 9.42 17.54
N ILE A 507 9.85 8.88 16.34
CA ILE A 507 10.53 9.56 15.23
C ILE A 507 9.56 9.99 14.12
N GLY A 508 8.27 9.69 14.31
CA GLY A 508 7.21 10.01 13.37
C GLY A 508 7.12 9.07 12.17
N PRO A 509 6.03 9.17 11.40
CA PRO A 509 5.64 8.17 10.40
C PRO A 509 6.59 8.05 9.22
N ARG A 510 7.16 9.17 8.75
CA ARG A 510 8.08 9.16 7.61
C ARG A 510 9.40 8.47 7.95
N ALA A 511 9.88 8.64 9.17
CA ALA A 511 11.13 8.06 9.63
C ALA A 511 10.97 6.58 10.03
N ALA A 512 9.74 6.13 10.31
CA ALA A 512 9.41 4.70 10.50
C ALA A 512 9.42 3.89 9.18
N LEU A 513 9.16 4.54 8.05
CA LEU A 513 8.97 3.90 6.74
C LEU A 513 10.10 2.93 6.33
N PRO A 514 11.41 3.20 6.55
CA PRO A 514 12.47 2.22 6.26
C PRO A 514 12.32 0.89 7.00
N VAL A 515 11.93 0.91 8.29
CA VAL A 515 11.71 -0.31 9.08
C VAL A 515 10.51 -1.08 8.55
N MET A 516 9.42 -0.36 8.24
CA MET A 516 8.21 -0.96 7.68
C MET A 516 8.48 -1.62 6.32
N GLU A 517 9.28 -0.99 5.46
CA GLU A 517 9.74 -1.59 4.21
C GLU A 517 10.55 -2.87 4.44
N GLY A 518 11.47 -2.84 5.40
CA GLY A 518 12.24 -4.01 5.81
C GLY A 518 11.31 -5.17 6.21
N LYS A 519 10.34 -4.92 7.11
CA LYS A 519 9.35 -5.93 7.52
C LYS A 519 8.52 -6.45 6.34
N SER A 520 8.10 -5.56 5.43
CA SER A 520 7.38 -5.97 4.22
C SER A 520 8.19 -6.95 3.35
N ILE A 521 9.50 -6.74 3.24
CA ILE A 521 10.38 -7.66 2.49
C ILE A 521 10.62 -8.97 3.25
N LEU A 522 10.67 -8.97 4.59
CA LEU A 522 10.78 -10.20 5.37
C LEU A 522 9.53 -11.09 5.24
N PHE A 523 8.32 -10.49 5.22
CA PHE A 523 7.08 -11.21 4.90
C PHE A 523 7.18 -11.95 3.56
N LYS A 524 7.65 -11.25 2.52
CA LYS A 524 7.81 -11.83 1.20
C LYS A 524 8.89 -12.91 1.20
N THR A 525 10.05 -12.59 1.72
CA THR A 525 11.25 -13.45 1.66
C THR A 525 11.04 -14.77 2.40
N PHE A 526 10.42 -14.75 3.59
CA PHE A 526 10.30 -15.93 4.44
C PHE A 526 8.93 -16.60 4.42
N GLY A 527 7.87 -15.89 4.05
CA GLY A 527 6.50 -16.44 4.07
C GLY A 527 5.78 -16.39 2.73
N GLY A 528 6.39 -15.84 1.67
CA GLY A 528 5.67 -15.55 0.42
C GLY A 528 4.45 -14.64 0.60
N VAL A 529 4.37 -13.95 1.74
CA VAL A 529 3.30 -13.01 2.07
C VAL A 529 3.65 -11.68 1.45
N GLU A 530 2.73 -11.11 0.69
CA GLU A 530 2.91 -9.78 0.14
C GLU A 530 2.54 -8.75 1.20
N ALA A 531 3.37 -7.72 1.38
CA ALA A 531 3.16 -6.77 2.45
C ALA A 531 3.49 -5.35 1.98
N LEU A 532 2.68 -4.39 2.40
CA LEU A 532 2.87 -2.98 2.08
C LEU A 532 3.01 -2.14 3.35
N PRO A 533 4.00 -1.25 3.42
CA PRO A 533 4.13 -0.36 4.56
C PRO A 533 3.06 0.73 4.50
N ILE A 534 2.33 0.95 5.60
CA ILE A 534 1.32 2.00 5.75
C ILE A 534 1.66 2.81 7.00
N CYS A 535 2.45 3.88 6.82
CA CYS A 535 2.79 4.81 7.90
C CYS A 535 1.78 5.95 8.01
N LEU A 536 1.22 6.16 9.21
CA LEU A 536 0.09 7.06 9.46
C LEU A 536 0.54 8.36 10.17
N ASP A 537 0.19 9.51 9.61
CA ASP A 537 0.42 10.86 10.17
C ASP A 537 -0.59 11.23 11.25
N THR A 538 -0.81 10.30 12.18
CA THR A 538 -1.63 10.49 13.36
C THR A 538 -1.20 9.55 14.46
N GLN A 539 -1.48 9.99 15.68
CA GLN A 539 -1.18 9.33 16.92
C GLN A 539 -2.46 9.20 17.79
N ASP A 540 -3.62 9.61 17.25
CA ASP A 540 -4.93 9.39 17.86
C ASP A 540 -5.38 7.95 17.64
N VAL A 541 -5.78 7.27 18.73
CA VAL A 541 -6.22 5.86 18.70
C VAL A 541 -7.40 5.69 17.74
N ASN A 542 -8.40 6.56 17.83
CA ASN A 542 -9.61 6.43 17.02
C ASN A 542 -9.35 6.70 15.55
N GLU A 543 -8.48 7.66 15.22
CA GLU A 543 -8.08 7.96 13.85
C GLU A 543 -7.29 6.81 13.22
N ILE A 544 -6.33 6.21 13.94
CA ILE A 544 -5.62 5.01 13.48
C ILE A 544 -6.62 3.88 13.20
N VAL A 545 -7.52 3.60 14.14
CA VAL A 545 -8.55 2.56 13.97
C VAL A 545 -9.42 2.84 12.74
N ARG A 546 -9.92 4.08 12.57
CA ARG A 546 -10.76 4.46 11.43
C ARG A 546 -10.04 4.27 10.10
N VAL A 547 -8.77 4.67 10.01
CA VAL A 547 -7.98 4.52 8.78
C VAL A 547 -7.79 3.04 8.44
N VAL A 548 -7.38 2.23 9.41
CA VAL A 548 -7.14 0.80 9.19
C VAL A 548 -8.44 0.07 8.83
N GLU A 549 -9.55 0.41 9.46
CA GLU A 549 -10.89 -0.10 9.12
C GLU A 549 -11.27 0.24 7.68
N ALA A 550 -11.12 1.51 7.28
CA ALA A 550 -11.50 1.97 5.96
C ALA A 550 -10.68 1.32 4.82
N ILE A 551 -9.40 1.00 5.04
CA ILE A 551 -8.55 0.37 4.02
C ILE A 551 -8.54 -1.17 4.08
N SER A 552 -9.16 -1.76 5.11
CA SER A 552 -9.22 -3.22 5.29
C SER A 552 -9.81 -4.02 4.11
N PRO A 553 -10.67 -3.47 3.22
CA PRO A 553 -11.13 -4.22 2.05
C PRO A 553 -9.97 -4.75 1.19
N VAL A 554 -8.87 -4.02 1.09
CA VAL A 554 -7.71 -4.37 0.26
C VAL A 554 -6.87 -5.51 0.85
N PHE A 555 -6.82 -5.63 2.18
CA PHE A 555 -5.85 -6.48 2.87
C PHE A 555 -6.46 -7.78 3.39
N GLY A 556 -5.70 -8.87 3.34
CA GLY A 556 -6.02 -10.15 3.97
C GLY A 556 -5.60 -10.24 5.43
N GLY A 557 -4.81 -9.28 5.92
CA GLY A 557 -4.40 -9.17 7.31
C GLY A 557 -3.74 -7.83 7.63
N ILE A 558 -3.71 -7.47 8.91
CA ILE A 558 -3.09 -6.24 9.43
C ILE A 558 -1.98 -6.61 10.40
N ASN A 559 -0.79 -6.10 10.15
CA ASN A 559 0.36 -6.21 11.03
C ASN A 559 0.67 -4.82 11.63
N LEU A 560 0.35 -4.62 12.90
CA LEU A 560 0.65 -3.41 13.67
C LEU A 560 2.11 -3.42 14.12
N GLU A 561 2.76 -2.27 14.02
CA GLU A 561 4.20 -2.13 14.26
C GLU A 561 4.61 -0.80 14.88
N ASP A 562 5.59 -0.86 15.80
CA ASP A 562 6.26 0.31 16.34
C ASP A 562 5.27 1.36 16.88
N ILE A 563 4.18 0.90 17.51
CA ILE A 563 3.15 1.75 18.15
C ILE A 563 3.36 1.74 19.66
N SER A 564 3.48 2.93 20.26
CA SER A 564 3.78 3.08 21.68
C SER A 564 2.66 2.54 22.60
N ALA A 565 3.04 1.80 23.64
CA ALA A 565 2.16 1.47 24.76
C ALA A 565 1.79 2.73 25.57
N PRO A 566 0.57 2.81 26.14
CA PRO A 566 -0.46 1.77 26.17
C PRO A 566 -1.41 1.77 24.96
N ARG A 567 -1.31 2.73 24.04
CA ARG A 567 -2.26 2.90 22.92
C ARG A 567 -2.32 1.69 21.99
N CYS A 568 -1.19 1.03 21.78
CA CYS A 568 -1.12 -0.18 20.95
C CYS A 568 -2.12 -1.26 21.39
N PHE A 569 -2.35 -1.42 22.70
CA PHE A 569 -3.30 -2.39 23.24
C PHE A 569 -4.75 -2.03 22.89
N GLU A 570 -5.11 -0.75 23.00
CA GLU A 570 -6.45 -0.26 22.68
C GLU A 570 -6.72 -0.36 21.18
N ILE A 571 -5.78 0.08 20.35
CA ILE A 571 -5.85 -0.01 18.88
C ILE A 571 -6.04 -1.47 18.45
N GLU A 572 -5.19 -2.38 18.94
CA GLU A 572 -5.29 -3.80 18.59
C GLU A 572 -6.64 -4.40 19.02
N ASN A 573 -7.07 -4.15 20.26
CA ASN A 573 -8.31 -4.70 20.77
C ASN A 573 -9.53 -4.22 19.96
N ILE A 574 -9.59 -2.94 19.61
CA ILE A 574 -10.69 -2.40 18.80
C ILE A 574 -10.65 -3.00 17.38
N LEU A 575 -9.47 -3.07 16.75
CA LEU A 575 -9.34 -3.63 15.41
C LEU A 575 -9.72 -5.12 15.35
N ARG A 576 -9.30 -5.92 16.34
CA ARG A 576 -9.68 -7.34 16.43
C ARG A 576 -11.19 -7.56 16.58
N GLN A 577 -11.90 -6.62 17.18
CA GLN A 577 -13.36 -6.68 17.33
C GLN A 577 -14.10 -6.22 16.06
N LYS A 578 -13.55 -5.23 15.36
CA LYS A 578 -14.18 -4.63 14.17
C LYS A 578 -13.90 -5.38 12.88
N LEU A 579 -12.72 -5.96 12.74
CA LEU A 579 -12.25 -6.55 11.48
C LEU A 579 -12.50 -8.06 11.43
N ASP A 580 -12.85 -8.54 10.25
CA ASP A 580 -12.98 -9.97 9.93
C ASP A 580 -11.72 -10.54 9.24
N ILE A 581 -10.56 -9.92 9.50
CA ILE A 581 -9.23 -10.33 9.03
C ILE A 581 -8.26 -10.34 10.20
N PRO A 582 -7.21 -11.19 10.18
CA PRO A 582 -6.26 -11.31 11.26
C PRO A 582 -5.53 -9.99 11.50
N VAL A 583 -5.54 -9.54 12.76
CA VAL A 583 -4.74 -8.43 13.27
C VAL A 583 -3.66 -9.00 14.19
N PHE A 584 -2.41 -8.67 13.91
CA PHE A 584 -1.24 -9.09 14.67
C PHE A 584 -0.41 -7.85 15.01
N HIS A 585 0.15 -7.78 16.21
CA HIS A 585 1.12 -6.75 16.56
C HIS A 585 2.45 -7.45 16.85
N ASP A 586 3.46 -7.20 16.03
CA ASP A 586 4.70 -8.00 16.09
C ASP A 586 5.50 -7.75 17.36
N ASP A 587 5.64 -6.48 17.79
CA ASP A 587 6.34 -6.14 19.06
C ASP A 587 5.66 -6.74 20.31
N GLN A 588 4.40 -7.16 20.19
CA GLN A 588 3.68 -7.89 21.22
C GLN A 588 3.79 -9.40 20.99
N HIS A 589 3.08 -9.88 19.97
CA HIS A 589 2.84 -11.30 19.75
C HIS A 589 4.05 -12.00 19.14
N GLY A 590 4.76 -11.35 18.21
CA GLY A 590 5.99 -11.90 17.62
C GLY A 590 7.06 -12.13 18.67
N THR A 591 7.31 -11.12 19.51
CA THR A 591 8.25 -11.23 20.64
C THR A 591 7.80 -12.30 21.64
N ALA A 592 6.50 -12.38 21.96
CA ALA A 592 5.96 -13.42 22.83
C ALA A 592 6.19 -14.84 22.29
N VAL A 593 5.93 -15.07 21.00
CA VAL A 593 6.09 -16.37 20.35
C VAL A 593 7.55 -16.83 20.39
N ILE A 594 8.51 -15.96 20.05
CA ILE A 594 9.93 -16.35 20.05
C ILE A 594 10.46 -16.53 21.48
N ALA A 595 10.06 -15.67 22.42
CA ALA A 595 10.44 -15.83 23.83
C ALA A 595 9.91 -17.16 24.39
N LEU A 596 8.68 -17.55 24.07
CA LEU A 596 8.13 -18.85 24.45
C LEU A 596 8.89 -20.00 23.78
N ALA A 597 9.21 -19.91 22.48
CA ALA A 597 10.00 -20.92 21.77
C ALA A 597 11.38 -21.15 22.42
N GLY A 598 12.08 -20.06 22.73
CA GLY A 598 13.35 -20.11 23.46
C GLY A 598 13.18 -20.70 24.86
N MET A 599 12.12 -20.33 25.58
CA MET A 599 11.84 -20.84 26.94
C MET A 599 11.59 -22.35 26.93
N ILE A 600 10.81 -22.87 25.96
CA ILE A 600 10.56 -24.31 25.78
C ILE A 600 11.89 -25.08 25.72
N ASN A 601 12.83 -24.60 24.91
CA ASN A 601 14.13 -25.27 24.73
C ASN A 601 15.09 -25.02 25.90
N ALA A 602 15.10 -23.83 26.49
CA ALA A 602 15.89 -23.53 27.67
C ALA A 602 15.52 -24.44 28.85
N LEU A 603 14.21 -24.70 29.04
CA LEU A 603 13.72 -25.61 30.09
C LEU A 603 14.15 -27.06 29.87
N LYS A 604 14.25 -27.53 28.62
CA LYS A 604 14.83 -28.84 28.31
C LYS A 604 16.30 -28.92 28.74
N ILE A 605 17.08 -27.87 28.49
CA ILE A 605 18.52 -27.83 28.86
C ILE A 605 18.71 -27.89 30.38
N VAL A 606 17.89 -27.16 31.14
CA VAL A 606 18.01 -27.11 32.61
C VAL A 606 17.20 -28.21 33.33
N GLY A 607 16.45 -29.03 32.60
CA GLY A 607 15.64 -30.12 33.16
C GLY A 607 14.48 -29.64 34.06
N LYS A 608 13.85 -28.51 33.73
CA LYS A 608 12.74 -27.92 34.50
C LYS A 608 11.42 -27.96 33.73
N HIS A 609 10.29 -27.84 34.44
CA HIS A 609 8.94 -27.84 33.88
C HIS A 609 8.24 -26.49 34.08
N PHE A 610 7.34 -26.13 33.16
CA PHE A 610 6.67 -24.82 33.12
C PHE A 610 5.97 -24.46 34.43
N GLU A 611 5.28 -25.42 35.05
CA GLU A 611 4.48 -25.23 36.26
C GLU A 611 5.31 -25.04 37.55
N ASN A 612 6.61 -25.34 37.51
CA ASN A 612 7.48 -25.41 38.70
C ASN A 612 8.56 -24.32 38.75
N ILE A 613 8.49 -23.32 37.86
CA ILE A 613 9.50 -22.26 37.78
C ILE A 613 8.96 -20.90 38.23
N LYS A 614 9.84 -20.10 38.83
CA LYS A 614 9.64 -18.67 39.10
C LYS A 614 10.29 -17.85 37.99
N VAL A 615 9.51 -17.04 37.29
CA VAL A 615 9.99 -16.16 36.22
C VAL A 615 9.87 -14.70 36.64
N VAL A 616 10.94 -13.92 36.49
CA VAL A 616 10.90 -12.47 36.64
C VAL A 616 10.97 -11.80 35.27
N VAL A 617 9.92 -11.06 34.92
CA VAL A 617 9.86 -10.26 33.69
C VAL A 617 10.16 -8.81 34.05
N ASN A 618 11.29 -8.28 33.58
CA ASN A 618 11.63 -6.87 33.78
C ASN A 618 11.15 -6.05 32.58
N GLY A 619 10.14 -5.21 32.82
CA GLY A 619 9.41 -4.50 31.80
C GLY A 619 7.90 -4.63 32.01
N ALA A 620 7.16 -3.58 31.66
CA ALA A 620 5.69 -3.56 31.71
C ALA A 620 5.09 -2.83 30.49
N GLY A 621 5.82 -2.88 29.36
CA GLY A 621 5.37 -2.39 28.06
C GLY A 621 4.65 -3.45 27.24
N ALA A 622 4.46 -3.18 25.95
CA ALA A 622 3.74 -4.03 25.00
C ALA A 622 4.29 -5.46 24.96
N GLY A 623 5.57 -5.62 24.59
CA GLY A 623 6.23 -6.92 24.53
C GLY A 623 6.26 -7.67 25.87
N ALA A 624 6.59 -6.98 26.97
CA ALA A 624 6.61 -7.62 28.29
C ALA A 624 5.24 -8.17 28.70
N THR A 625 4.18 -7.40 28.46
CA THR A 625 2.80 -7.81 28.78
C THR A 625 2.39 -9.02 27.93
N ALA A 626 2.68 -8.99 26.62
CA ALA A 626 2.34 -10.07 25.71
C ALA A 626 3.12 -11.36 26.01
N VAL A 627 4.42 -11.25 26.29
CA VAL A 627 5.27 -12.38 26.71
C VAL A 627 4.74 -13.00 27.99
N THR A 628 4.43 -12.18 29.01
CA THR A 628 3.87 -12.69 30.28
C THR A 628 2.53 -13.39 30.06
N LYS A 629 1.61 -12.81 29.28
CA LYS A 629 0.31 -13.44 28.98
C LYS A 629 0.50 -14.77 28.24
N LEU A 630 1.39 -14.84 27.26
CA LEU A 630 1.61 -16.08 26.52
C LEU A 630 2.29 -17.17 27.38
N LEU A 631 3.23 -16.78 28.25
CA LEU A 631 3.86 -17.70 29.21
C LEU A 631 2.85 -18.26 30.23
N LEU A 632 1.92 -17.42 30.72
CA LEU A 632 0.79 -17.87 31.55
C LEU A 632 -0.08 -18.87 30.79
N SER A 633 -0.46 -18.55 29.56
CA SER A 633 -1.25 -19.45 28.70
C SER A 633 -0.53 -20.76 28.36
N ALA A 634 0.81 -20.76 28.36
CA ALA A 634 1.63 -21.95 28.17
C ALA A 634 1.83 -22.80 29.45
N GLY A 635 1.39 -22.30 30.62
CA GLY A 635 1.38 -23.07 31.88
C GLY A 635 2.32 -22.56 32.98
N ILE A 636 3.07 -21.46 32.79
CA ILE A 636 3.86 -20.86 33.87
C ILE A 636 2.94 -20.13 34.84
N THR A 637 2.91 -20.54 36.10
CA THR A 637 1.99 -19.98 37.10
C THR A 637 2.61 -18.90 37.98
N ASN A 638 3.93 -18.92 38.18
CA ASN A 638 4.64 -17.98 39.04
C ASN A 638 5.50 -17.00 38.21
N ILE A 639 4.86 -15.93 37.74
CA ILE A 639 5.55 -14.84 37.03
C ILE A 639 5.47 -13.56 37.87
N ILE A 640 6.55 -12.80 37.98
CA ILE A 640 6.59 -11.49 38.62
C ILE A 640 7.04 -10.45 37.60
N MET A 641 6.17 -9.49 37.29
CA MET A 641 6.53 -8.37 36.43
C MET A 641 7.12 -7.21 37.25
N CYS A 642 8.18 -6.59 36.75
CA CYS A 642 8.78 -5.40 37.34
C CYS A 642 8.67 -4.21 36.38
N ASP A 643 8.39 -3.02 36.92
CA ASP A 643 8.58 -1.77 36.20
C ASP A 643 9.55 -0.84 36.95
N THR A 644 9.70 0.39 36.46
CA THR A 644 10.57 1.42 37.06
C THR A 644 10.34 1.73 38.55
N ALA A 645 9.24 1.30 39.15
CA ALA A 645 8.94 1.46 40.57
C ALA A 645 8.85 0.11 41.30
N GLY A 646 9.48 -0.94 40.77
CA GLY A 646 9.57 -2.27 41.38
C GLY A 646 8.51 -3.26 40.90
N ALA A 647 8.33 -4.34 41.65
CA ALA A 647 7.38 -5.40 41.36
C ALA A 647 5.94 -4.90 41.25
N ILE A 648 5.20 -5.45 40.28
CA ILE A 648 3.77 -5.23 40.09
C ILE A 648 3.02 -6.28 40.92
N TYR A 649 2.07 -5.81 41.72
CA TYR A 649 1.26 -6.64 42.61
C TYR A 649 -0.12 -6.01 42.80
N GLU A 650 -1.10 -6.85 43.13
CA GLU A 650 -2.47 -6.39 43.39
C GLU A 650 -2.50 -5.40 44.58
N GLY A 651 -3.11 -4.23 44.38
CA GLY A 651 -3.18 -3.15 45.37
C GLY A 651 -2.03 -2.14 45.32
N ARG A 652 -1.04 -2.33 44.44
CA ARG A 652 0.01 -1.32 44.18
C ARG A 652 -0.61 0.00 43.71
N ARG A 653 -0.18 1.14 44.28
CA ARG A 653 -0.69 2.48 43.92
C ARG A 653 0.21 3.26 42.96
N LYS A 654 1.52 2.96 42.93
CA LYS A 654 2.51 3.74 42.16
C LYS A 654 2.52 3.30 40.69
N ARG A 655 2.46 4.26 39.75
CA ARG A 655 2.67 4.07 38.30
C ARG A 655 1.81 2.97 37.65
N MET A 656 0.58 2.79 38.14
CA MET A 656 -0.38 1.82 37.61
C MET A 656 -1.27 2.43 36.52
N ASN A 657 -1.70 1.58 35.59
CA ASN A 657 -2.71 1.86 34.57
C ASN A 657 -3.64 0.62 34.46
N PRO A 658 -4.74 0.66 33.69
CA PRO A 658 -5.66 -0.47 33.59
C PRO A 658 -4.99 -1.79 33.18
N TYR A 659 -4.06 -1.76 32.24
CA TYR A 659 -3.32 -2.96 31.78
C TYR A 659 -2.40 -3.52 32.87
N LYS A 660 -1.70 -2.68 33.63
CA LYS A 660 -0.89 -3.13 34.76
C LYS A 660 -1.75 -3.65 35.90
N GLN A 661 -2.95 -3.12 36.10
CA GLN A 661 -3.90 -3.63 37.07
C GLN A 661 -4.41 -5.01 36.68
N GLU A 662 -4.65 -5.26 35.40
CA GLU A 662 -4.93 -6.59 34.87
C GLU A 662 -3.76 -7.54 35.16
N MET A 663 -2.53 -7.15 34.79
CA MET A 663 -1.35 -7.99 35.05
C MET A 663 -1.11 -8.25 36.54
N ALA A 664 -1.36 -7.28 37.41
CA ALA A 664 -1.25 -7.42 38.86
C ALA A 664 -2.20 -8.48 39.45
N ARG A 665 -3.31 -8.79 38.77
CA ARG A 665 -4.25 -9.86 39.17
C ARG A 665 -3.85 -11.22 38.61
N LEU A 666 -3.17 -11.23 37.47
CA LEU A 666 -2.75 -12.46 36.76
C LEU A 666 -1.37 -12.97 37.18
N THR A 667 -0.56 -12.13 37.82
CA THR A 667 0.85 -12.39 38.13
C THR A 667 1.14 -12.15 39.62
N ASN A 668 2.32 -12.56 40.06
CA ASN A 668 2.83 -12.36 41.41
C ASN A 668 1.85 -12.85 42.49
N PRO A 669 1.56 -14.17 42.52
CA PRO A 669 0.54 -14.75 43.41
C PRO A 669 0.82 -14.45 44.90
N ASP A 670 2.10 -14.39 45.27
CA ASP A 670 2.55 -14.10 46.64
C ASP A 670 2.60 -12.59 46.97
N ARG A 671 2.22 -11.73 46.02
CA ARG A 671 2.24 -10.26 46.14
C ARG A 671 3.58 -9.72 46.64
N LEU A 672 4.68 -10.31 46.17
CA LEU A 672 6.03 -9.87 46.50
C LEU A 672 6.21 -8.41 46.09
N GLN A 673 6.78 -7.63 47.01
CA GLN A 673 7.06 -6.22 46.84
C GLN A 673 8.57 -6.02 46.81
N GLY A 674 9.01 -4.94 46.18
CA GLY A 674 10.43 -4.60 46.17
C GLY A 674 10.95 -4.17 44.80
N GLN A 675 12.25 -3.89 44.77
CA GLN A 675 12.99 -3.63 43.53
C GLN A 675 13.35 -4.94 42.82
N LEU A 676 13.79 -4.83 41.56
CA LEU A 676 14.20 -5.98 40.75
C LEU A 676 15.20 -6.90 41.49
N ALA A 677 16.19 -6.30 42.17
CA ALA A 677 17.21 -7.04 42.94
C ALA A 677 16.62 -7.93 44.04
N GLU A 678 15.49 -7.54 44.63
CA GLU A 678 14.86 -8.26 45.74
C GLU A 678 14.00 -9.41 45.23
N VAL A 679 13.23 -9.18 44.17
CA VAL A 679 12.27 -10.17 43.66
C VAL A 679 12.90 -11.20 42.72
N ILE A 680 14.07 -10.91 42.14
CA ILE A 680 14.83 -11.85 41.29
C ILE A 680 15.53 -12.96 42.09
N ALA A 681 15.71 -12.78 43.39
CA ALA A 681 16.27 -13.82 44.25
C ALA A 681 15.44 -15.11 44.16
N GLY A 682 16.12 -16.23 43.93
CA GLY A 682 15.51 -17.55 43.73
C GLY A 682 14.66 -17.70 42.47
N ALA A 683 14.72 -16.77 41.51
CA ALA A 683 14.04 -16.93 40.22
C ALA A 683 14.81 -17.94 39.34
N ASP A 684 14.08 -18.79 38.60
CA ASP A 684 14.64 -19.73 37.64
C ASP A 684 14.95 -19.07 36.30
N ALA A 685 14.14 -18.08 35.92
CA ALA A 685 14.31 -17.35 34.68
C ALA A 685 14.12 -15.84 34.84
N PHE A 686 14.89 -15.09 34.07
CA PHE A 686 14.75 -13.66 33.88
C PHE A 686 14.42 -13.37 32.41
N VAL A 687 13.43 -12.52 32.17
CA VAL A 687 13.10 -11.99 30.83
C VAL A 687 13.10 -10.47 30.87
N GLY A 688 14.11 -9.86 30.26
CA GLY A 688 14.28 -8.42 30.15
C GLY A 688 13.69 -7.89 28.84
N LEU A 689 12.74 -6.96 28.97
CA LEU A 689 12.11 -6.21 27.88
C LEU A 689 12.05 -4.73 28.31
N SER A 690 13.21 -4.19 28.66
CA SER A 690 13.36 -2.96 29.43
C SER A 690 14.51 -2.08 28.90
N LYS A 691 15.37 -1.57 29.80
CA LYS A 691 16.49 -0.69 29.48
C LYS A 691 17.83 -1.42 29.63
N PRO A 692 18.88 -0.95 28.93
CA PRO A 692 20.23 -1.46 29.12
C PRO A 692 20.67 -1.47 30.59
N GLU A 693 21.54 -2.41 30.94
CA GLU A 693 22.24 -2.48 32.24
C GLU A 693 21.32 -2.58 33.48
N THR A 694 20.08 -3.05 33.32
CA THR A 694 19.14 -3.21 34.44
C THR A 694 19.33 -4.51 35.21
N LEU A 695 19.94 -5.54 34.59
CA LEU A 695 20.30 -6.79 35.26
C LEU A 695 21.79 -6.79 35.58
N THR A 696 22.15 -7.14 36.82
CA THR A 696 23.56 -7.13 37.27
C THR A 696 24.07 -8.52 37.56
N THR A 697 25.39 -8.71 37.48
CA THR A 697 26.06 -9.96 37.85
C THR A 697 25.76 -10.38 39.29
N ALA A 698 25.61 -9.41 40.21
CA ALA A 698 25.21 -9.67 41.59
C ALA A 698 23.80 -10.26 41.70
N MET A 699 22.85 -9.78 40.89
CA MET A 699 21.48 -10.30 40.85
C MET A 699 21.44 -11.73 40.32
N ILE A 700 22.17 -12.04 39.24
CA ILE A 700 22.22 -13.41 38.66
C ILE A 700 22.73 -14.42 39.69
N LYS A 701 23.72 -14.05 40.51
CA LYS A 701 24.23 -14.91 41.58
C LYS A 701 23.22 -15.23 42.69
N THR A 702 22.12 -14.47 42.78
CA THR A 702 21.02 -14.73 43.73
C THR A 702 19.87 -15.54 43.15
N MET A 703 19.91 -15.83 41.84
CA MET A 703 18.91 -16.65 41.16
C MET A 703 19.02 -18.13 41.57
N ALA A 704 18.02 -18.94 41.19
CA ALA A 704 18.04 -20.38 41.42
C ALA A 704 19.19 -21.07 40.64
N ALA A 705 19.47 -22.34 40.96
CA ALA A 705 20.44 -23.13 40.22
C ALA A 705 20.07 -23.22 38.73
N ASP A 706 21.08 -23.19 37.87
CA ASP A 706 20.95 -23.14 36.41
C ASP A 706 20.02 -22.01 35.90
N PRO A 707 20.34 -20.73 36.16
CA PRO A 707 19.50 -19.59 35.75
C PRO A 707 19.36 -19.49 34.22
N ILE A 708 18.15 -19.18 33.75
CA ILE A 708 17.87 -18.79 32.36
C ILE A 708 17.79 -17.26 32.28
N VAL A 709 18.56 -16.63 31.40
CA VAL A 709 18.61 -15.16 31.26
C VAL A 709 18.31 -14.74 29.83
N PHE A 710 17.13 -14.18 29.58
CA PHE A 710 16.76 -13.58 28.30
C PHE A 710 16.86 -12.06 28.44
N ALA A 711 17.96 -11.46 27.98
CA ALA A 711 18.19 -10.01 28.01
C ALA A 711 17.86 -9.41 26.64
N LEU A 712 16.59 -9.05 26.41
CA LEU A 712 16.04 -8.77 25.09
C LEU A 712 15.95 -7.28 24.75
N ALA A 713 16.46 -6.38 25.60
CA ALA A 713 16.55 -4.96 25.26
C ALA A 713 17.45 -4.73 24.03
N ASN A 714 17.04 -3.77 23.20
CA ASN A 714 17.76 -3.34 22.00
C ASN A 714 18.02 -1.82 22.05
N PRO A 715 19.13 -1.31 21.48
CA PRO A 715 20.24 -2.06 20.85
C PRO A 715 21.24 -2.65 21.85
N VAL A 716 21.17 -2.28 23.14
CA VAL A 716 22.02 -2.82 24.21
C VAL A 716 21.15 -3.64 25.18
N PRO A 717 21.48 -4.92 25.44
CA PRO A 717 20.74 -5.79 26.36
C PRO A 717 20.76 -5.30 27.82
N GLU A 718 19.88 -5.86 28.64
CA GLU A 718 19.88 -5.64 30.09
C GLU A 718 21.20 -6.06 30.78
N ILE A 719 21.89 -7.04 30.22
CA ILE A 719 23.24 -7.47 30.59
C ILE A 719 23.90 -8.11 29.36
N MET A 720 25.20 -7.96 29.20
CA MET A 720 25.92 -8.60 28.10
C MET A 720 26.02 -10.12 28.31
N PRO A 721 25.98 -10.94 27.23
CA PRO A 721 25.92 -12.39 27.38
C PRO A 721 27.10 -13.03 28.11
N ASP A 722 28.31 -12.54 27.86
CA ASP A 722 29.54 -12.96 28.53
C ASP A 722 29.52 -12.66 30.03
N GLU A 723 29.02 -11.48 30.42
CA GLU A 723 28.83 -11.12 31.83
C GLU A 723 27.79 -12.00 32.52
N ALA A 724 26.67 -12.30 31.83
CA ALA A 724 25.62 -13.17 32.37
C ALA A 724 26.12 -14.61 32.58
N LEU A 725 26.83 -15.16 31.60
CA LEU A 725 27.45 -16.50 31.70
C LEU A 725 28.49 -16.54 32.83
N ALA A 726 29.36 -15.52 32.93
CA ALA A 726 30.35 -15.41 34.00
C ALA A 726 29.73 -15.27 35.39
N ALA A 727 28.52 -14.70 35.48
CA ALA A 727 27.76 -14.58 36.71
C ALA A 727 27.03 -15.88 37.13
N GLY A 728 27.02 -16.90 36.27
CA GLY A 728 26.47 -18.23 36.55
C GLY A 728 25.19 -18.58 35.78
N ALA A 729 24.75 -17.76 34.81
CA ALA A 729 23.63 -18.13 33.95
C ALA A 729 23.96 -19.39 33.12
N LYS A 730 23.01 -20.33 33.05
CA LYS A 730 23.15 -21.58 32.29
C LYS A 730 22.76 -21.40 30.82
N VAL A 731 21.72 -20.61 30.56
CA VAL A 731 21.22 -20.28 29.22
C VAL A 731 21.11 -18.76 29.12
N VAL A 732 21.65 -18.20 28.04
CA VAL A 732 21.55 -16.77 27.74
C VAL A 732 20.99 -16.57 26.33
N ALA A 733 20.06 -15.62 26.20
CA ALA A 733 19.48 -15.19 24.93
C ALA A 733 19.40 -13.66 24.88
N THR A 734 19.50 -13.08 23.68
CA THR A 734 19.37 -11.63 23.48
C THR A 734 18.54 -11.29 22.25
N GLY A 735 18.16 -10.02 22.07
CA GLY A 735 17.57 -9.54 20.83
C GLY A 735 18.58 -9.30 19.69
N ARG A 736 19.88 -9.39 19.99
CA ARG A 736 20.97 -9.01 19.08
C ARG A 736 21.40 -10.17 18.17
N SER A 737 21.63 -9.86 16.90
CA SER A 737 22.00 -10.86 15.87
C SER A 737 23.46 -11.28 15.90
N ASP A 738 24.33 -10.54 16.60
CA ASP A 738 25.74 -10.87 16.73
C ASP A 738 26.06 -11.82 17.89
N PHE A 739 25.03 -12.28 18.62
CA PHE A 739 25.16 -13.27 19.69
C PHE A 739 24.36 -14.55 19.40
N PRO A 740 24.76 -15.71 19.98
CA PRO A 740 23.94 -16.91 19.95
C PRO A 740 22.55 -16.69 20.56
N ASN A 741 21.59 -17.54 20.22
CA ASN A 741 20.23 -17.53 20.78
C ASN A 741 19.52 -16.17 20.61
N GLN A 742 19.51 -15.66 19.38
CA GLN A 742 18.82 -14.43 19.06
C GLN A 742 17.30 -14.63 19.12
N VAL A 743 16.62 -13.91 20.01
CA VAL A 743 15.16 -13.75 20.00
C VAL A 743 14.79 -12.72 18.93
N ASN A 744 14.52 -13.19 17.71
CA ASN A 744 14.14 -12.36 16.58
C ASN A 744 12.76 -12.72 16.05
N ASN A 745 11.84 -11.76 16.10
CA ASN A 745 10.46 -11.91 15.64
C ASN A 745 10.35 -12.31 14.16
N SER A 746 11.39 -12.10 13.34
CA SER A 746 11.43 -12.51 11.93
C SER A 746 11.23 -14.01 11.70
N LEU A 747 11.45 -14.83 12.73
CA LEU A 747 11.18 -16.27 12.71
C LEU A 747 9.69 -16.61 12.89
N ALA A 748 8.88 -15.69 13.40
CA ALA A 748 7.49 -15.92 13.74
C ALA A 748 6.53 -15.34 12.70
N PHE A 749 6.51 -14.02 12.52
CA PHE A 749 5.44 -13.34 11.77
C PHE A 749 5.28 -13.84 10.31
N PRO A 750 6.33 -14.20 9.54
CA PRO A 750 6.13 -14.64 8.16
C PRO A 750 5.34 -15.96 8.09
N GLY A 751 5.73 -16.94 8.91
CA GLY A 751 5.04 -18.23 8.98
C GLY A 751 3.64 -18.12 9.58
N ILE A 752 3.47 -17.31 10.63
CA ILE A 752 2.16 -17.07 11.26
C ILE A 752 1.16 -16.51 10.25
N PHE A 753 1.54 -15.47 9.51
CA PHE A 753 0.66 -14.90 8.49
C PHE A 753 0.44 -15.83 7.31
N ARG A 754 1.46 -16.55 6.84
CA ARG A 754 1.27 -17.53 5.75
C ARG A 754 0.21 -18.56 6.12
N GLY A 755 0.34 -19.18 7.30
CA GLY A 755 -0.64 -20.15 7.80
C GLY A 755 -2.03 -19.55 7.99
N ALA A 756 -2.12 -18.35 8.59
CA ALA A 756 -3.38 -17.65 8.79
C ALA A 756 -4.07 -17.26 7.47
N LEU A 757 -3.33 -16.79 6.46
CA LEU A 757 -3.88 -16.38 5.17
C LEU A 757 -4.36 -17.57 4.35
N ASP A 758 -3.63 -18.69 4.34
CA ASP A 758 -3.98 -19.85 3.52
C ASP A 758 -5.31 -20.48 3.93
N VAL A 759 -5.58 -20.54 5.24
CA VAL A 759 -6.85 -21.00 5.79
C VAL A 759 -7.89 -19.88 5.94
N ARG A 760 -7.56 -18.66 5.51
CA ARG A 760 -8.37 -17.44 5.68
C ARG A 760 -8.85 -17.29 7.12
N ALA A 761 -7.95 -17.38 8.11
CA ALA A 761 -8.29 -17.22 9.52
C ALA A 761 -8.99 -15.88 9.77
N ARG A 762 -9.94 -15.83 10.71
CA ARG A 762 -10.61 -14.58 11.13
C ARG A 762 -9.74 -13.77 12.09
N GLN A 763 -9.01 -14.46 12.97
CA GLN A 763 -8.10 -13.89 13.96
C GLN A 763 -6.89 -14.79 14.18
N ILE A 764 -5.84 -14.23 14.80
CA ILE A 764 -4.70 -14.99 15.34
C ILE A 764 -4.86 -15.04 16.86
N ASP A 765 -5.25 -16.20 17.38
CA ASP A 765 -5.47 -16.42 18.81
C ASP A 765 -4.23 -17.01 19.52
N ASP A 766 -4.33 -17.21 20.84
CA ASP A 766 -3.20 -17.71 21.62
C ASP A 766 -2.87 -19.18 21.30
N ARG A 767 -3.82 -19.99 20.84
CA ARG A 767 -3.56 -21.38 20.40
C ARG A 767 -2.65 -21.39 19.18
N MET A 768 -2.92 -20.49 18.23
CA MET A 768 -2.07 -20.30 17.05
C MET A 768 -0.67 -19.81 17.44
N LYS A 769 -0.55 -18.86 18.38
CA LYS A 769 0.75 -18.36 18.87
C LYS A 769 1.56 -19.44 19.58
N ILE A 770 0.92 -20.22 20.45
CA ILE A 770 1.56 -21.35 21.15
C ILE A 770 2.01 -22.41 20.14
N ALA A 771 1.17 -22.75 19.15
CA ALA A 771 1.53 -23.68 18.08
C ALA A 771 2.74 -23.18 17.28
N ALA A 772 2.80 -21.89 16.94
CA ALA A 772 3.97 -21.27 16.32
C ALA A 772 5.22 -21.41 17.19
N ALA A 773 5.12 -21.14 18.49
CA ALA A 773 6.25 -21.25 19.41
C ALA A 773 6.79 -22.69 19.51
N HIS A 774 5.90 -23.69 19.57
CA HIS A 774 6.29 -25.10 19.55
C HIS A 774 6.94 -25.50 18.22
N ALA A 775 6.41 -25.05 17.09
CA ALA A 775 7.00 -25.32 15.78
C ALA A 775 8.43 -24.77 15.69
N ILE A 776 8.65 -23.52 16.13
CA ILE A 776 9.99 -22.91 16.15
C ILE A 776 10.92 -23.67 17.11
N ALA A 777 10.45 -24.00 18.31
CA ALA A 777 11.25 -24.75 19.29
C ALA A 777 11.66 -26.13 18.77
N SER A 778 10.80 -26.81 18.01
CA SER A 778 11.08 -28.13 17.42
C SER A 778 12.12 -28.12 16.30
N MET A 779 12.47 -26.94 15.77
CA MET A 779 13.49 -26.81 14.73
C MET A 779 14.92 -26.91 15.28
N VAL A 780 15.10 -26.82 16.60
CA VAL A 780 16.39 -27.03 17.24
C VAL A 780 16.56 -28.51 17.56
N THR A 781 17.59 -29.13 16.97
CA THR A 781 17.88 -30.55 17.17
C THR A 781 18.41 -30.83 18.58
N ASP A 782 18.31 -32.08 19.05
CA ASP A 782 18.89 -32.48 20.34
C ASP A 782 20.42 -32.24 20.39
N GLU A 783 21.11 -32.34 19.25
CA GLU A 783 22.54 -32.03 19.13
C GLU A 783 22.80 -30.53 19.33
N ASP A 784 21.98 -29.67 18.73
CA ASP A 784 22.12 -28.21 18.88
C ASP A 784 21.73 -27.75 20.29
N LEU A 785 20.70 -28.36 20.89
CA LEU A 785 20.34 -28.15 22.30
C LEU A 785 21.51 -28.50 23.22
N ALA A 786 22.21 -29.62 22.97
CA ALA A 786 23.38 -30.02 23.74
C ALA A 786 24.55 -29.02 23.62
N LYS A 787 24.62 -28.26 22.52
CA LYS A 787 25.57 -27.15 22.32
C LYS A 787 25.12 -25.83 22.94
N GLY A 788 23.93 -25.78 23.55
CA GLY A 788 23.37 -24.58 24.17
C GLY A 788 22.57 -23.68 23.22
N THR A 789 22.28 -24.15 22.00
CA THR A 789 21.40 -23.44 21.07
C THR A 789 19.95 -23.69 21.46
N ILE A 790 19.13 -22.65 21.62
CA ILE A 790 17.71 -22.77 22.00
C ILE A 790 16.75 -22.21 20.95
N ILE A 791 17.25 -21.43 19.99
CA ILE A 791 16.47 -20.81 18.92
C ILE A 791 17.21 -21.06 17.59
N PRO A 792 16.51 -21.42 16.50
CA PRO A 792 17.14 -21.60 15.19
C PRO A 792 17.70 -20.27 14.65
N SER A 793 18.56 -20.36 13.63
CA SER A 793 19.10 -19.18 12.95
C SER A 793 17.99 -18.37 12.28
N ALA A 794 18.08 -17.03 12.29
CA ALA A 794 17.11 -16.15 11.63
C ALA A 794 16.97 -16.38 10.11
N MET A 795 17.99 -16.99 9.48
CA MET A 795 18.00 -17.35 8.06
C MET A 795 17.68 -18.83 7.81
N ASP A 796 17.20 -19.57 8.82
CA ASP A 796 16.75 -20.95 8.63
C ASP A 796 15.41 -20.99 7.88
N LEU A 797 15.51 -21.21 6.56
CA LEU A 797 14.37 -21.28 5.65
C LEU A 797 13.46 -22.50 5.89
N ALA A 798 13.84 -23.45 6.75
CA ALA A 798 12.97 -24.55 7.13
C ALA A 798 11.95 -24.15 8.21
N VAL A 799 12.17 -23.04 8.94
CA VAL A 799 11.27 -22.59 10.02
C VAL A 799 9.90 -22.12 9.49
N PRO A 800 9.81 -21.20 8.51
CA PRO A 800 8.51 -20.64 8.12
C PRO A 800 7.48 -21.67 7.63
N PRO A 801 7.83 -22.70 6.84
CA PRO A 801 6.92 -23.77 6.46
C PRO A 801 6.31 -24.52 7.64
N GLN A 802 7.09 -24.80 8.69
CA GLN A 802 6.62 -25.52 9.87
C GLN A 802 5.67 -24.65 10.70
N VAL A 803 6.03 -23.36 10.87
CA VAL A 803 5.19 -22.39 11.57
C VAL A 803 3.86 -22.22 10.83
N ALA A 804 3.88 -22.09 9.50
CA ALA A 804 2.67 -21.94 8.69
C ALA A 804 1.70 -23.13 8.86
N ALA A 805 2.22 -24.36 8.81
CA ALA A 805 1.41 -25.56 9.00
C ALA A 805 0.82 -25.65 10.41
N ALA A 806 1.64 -25.44 11.45
CA ALA A 806 1.19 -25.50 12.85
C ALA A 806 0.12 -24.44 13.16
N VAL A 807 0.31 -23.23 12.63
CA VAL A 807 -0.64 -22.12 12.80
C VAL A 807 -1.95 -22.40 12.06
N ALA A 808 -1.88 -22.91 10.84
CA ALA A 808 -3.07 -23.30 10.08
C ALA A 808 -3.85 -24.41 10.79
N GLU A 809 -3.16 -25.45 11.28
CA GLU A 809 -3.77 -26.54 12.03
C GLU A 809 -4.46 -26.03 13.30
N ALA A 810 -3.79 -25.17 14.07
CA ALA A 810 -4.35 -24.54 15.25
C ALA A 810 -5.57 -23.66 14.93
N ALA A 811 -5.54 -22.92 13.82
CA ALA A 811 -6.67 -22.10 13.36
C ALA A 811 -7.89 -22.98 12.99
N MET A 812 -7.66 -24.11 12.33
CA MET A 812 -8.72 -25.05 11.95
C MET A 812 -9.33 -25.74 13.17
N LYS A 813 -8.50 -26.31 14.05
CA LYS A 813 -8.95 -26.91 15.33
C LYS A 813 -9.64 -25.88 16.23
N GLY A 814 -9.22 -24.62 16.13
CA GLY A 814 -9.74 -23.52 16.91
C GLY A 814 -11.00 -22.86 16.36
N ASN A 815 -11.53 -23.31 15.23
CA ASN A 815 -12.65 -22.70 14.51
C ASN A 815 -12.42 -21.23 14.13
N MET A 816 -11.16 -20.86 13.90
CA MET A 816 -10.77 -19.54 13.38
C MET A 816 -10.65 -19.54 11.86
N ALA A 817 -10.40 -20.70 11.25
CA ALA A 817 -10.24 -20.87 9.80
C ALA A 817 -11.57 -20.80 9.04
N ARG A 818 -11.58 -20.17 7.87
CA ARG A 818 -12.69 -20.21 6.90
C ARG A 818 -12.51 -21.30 5.83
N ARG A 819 -11.30 -21.86 5.70
CA ARG A 819 -10.99 -22.99 4.81
C ARG A 819 -10.37 -24.13 5.60
N GLN A 820 -10.77 -25.35 5.27
CA GLN A 820 -10.16 -26.57 5.79
C GLN A 820 -9.19 -27.09 4.73
N LEU A 821 -7.92 -27.21 5.08
CA LEU A 821 -6.82 -27.64 4.21
C LEU A 821 -5.95 -28.64 4.97
N ASP A 822 -5.17 -29.44 4.26
CA ASP A 822 -4.13 -30.26 4.91
C ASP A 822 -2.97 -29.35 5.35
N PRO A 823 -2.58 -29.34 6.65
CA PRO A 823 -1.38 -28.62 7.10
C PRO A 823 -0.12 -28.98 6.32
N ASP A 824 -0.01 -30.23 5.84
CA ASP A 824 1.14 -30.69 5.07
C ASP A 824 1.20 -30.04 3.68
N ASP A 825 0.05 -29.77 3.05
CA ASP A 825 -0.02 -29.02 1.80
C ASP A 825 0.44 -27.57 2.00
N ILE A 826 0.06 -26.95 3.12
CA ILE A 826 0.51 -25.58 3.49
C ILE A 826 2.02 -25.55 3.72
N ARG A 827 2.56 -26.54 4.45
CA ARG A 827 4.01 -26.70 4.65
C ARG A 827 4.73 -26.84 3.31
N ASN A 828 4.28 -27.76 2.47
CA ASN A 828 4.91 -28.05 1.18
C ASN A 828 4.82 -26.84 0.25
N ASN A 829 3.68 -26.15 0.17
CA ASN A 829 3.52 -24.97 -0.65
C ASN A 829 4.41 -23.80 -0.20
N THR A 830 4.54 -23.59 1.12
CA THR A 830 5.44 -22.58 1.67
C THR A 830 6.90 -22.92 1.38
N ARG A 831 7.28 -24.20 1.50
CA ARG A 831 8.61 -24.69 1.15
C ARG A 831 8.88 -24.51 -0.34
N ASP A 832 7.98 -24.95 -1.21
CA ASP A 832 8.13 -24.82 -2.66
C ASP A 832 8.26 -23.34 -3.06
N TYR A 833 7.57 -22.41 -2.39
CA TYR A 833 7.82 -20.98 -2.57
C TYR A 833 9.24 -20.56 -2.21
N LEU A 834 9.76 -20.98 -1.05
CA LEU A 834 11.09 -20.57 -0.59
C LEU A 834 12.23 -21.11 -1.45
N TYR A 835 12.09 -22.34 -1.96
CA TYR A 835 13.14 -23.00 -2.75
C TYR A 835 12.96 -22.83 -4.26
N GLU A 836 11.73 -22.76 -4.77
CA GLU A 836 11.43 -22.70 -6.21
C GLU A 836 10.84 -21.34 -6.65
N GLY A 837 10.45 -20.48 -5.71
CA GLY A 837 9.77 -19.21 -6.00
C GLY A 837 8.30 -19.38 -6.39
N ILE A 838 7.73 -20.58 -6.25
CA ILE A 838 6.37 -20.92 -6.69
C ILE A 838 5.45 -21.05 -5.48
N LEU A 839 4.55 -20.08 -5.30
CA LEU A 839 3.44 -20.19 -4.35
C LEU A 839 2.17 -20.60 -5.09
N ARG A 840 1.71 -21.83 -4.89
CA ARG A 840 0.51 -22.37 -5.53
C ARG A 840 -0.76 -21.98 -4.78
N ILE A 841 -1.87 -22.01 -5.51
CA ILE A 841 -3.22 -21.88 -4.94
C ILE A 841 -3.59 -23.25 -4.35
N LEU A 842 -3.62 -23.33 -3.02
CA LEU A 842 -4.24 -24.42 -2.26
C LEU A 842 -5.74 -24.24 -2.19
#